data_AF-R9JE43-F1
#
_entry.id   AF-R9JE43-F1
#
_cell.length_a   1.000
_cell.length_b   1.000
_cell.length_c   1.000
_cell.angle_alpha   90.00
_cell.angle_beta   90.00
_cell.angle_gamma   90.00
#
_symmetry.space_group_name_H-M   'P 1'
#
loop_
_entity.id
_entity.type
_entity.pdbx_description
1 polymer ?
#
loop_
_entity_poly.entity_id
_entity_poly.type
_entity_poly.pdbx_seq_one_letter_code
_entity_poly.pdbx_strand_id
1 'polypeptide(L)'
;MDVITQTNRTILFTEINPECLNLLTLIGDVRGKTSLDDDKIKEINKELAVSSFPEFLEKFSPVVYSWCDASTGKIQYSTVRPEHIPQNCITEIPLNEMNDLLNMLITLLDAKDAQGVANVDFQFGKILEMISPKKIMEDIRQVRREIQYTYGKYMELDDGDPKRLDLGDTLNYQFEQASQNYNNVLAMLPLAIEDIKTRLLLGDGESRQGGPDFKAGLLSMGEDGELKILEMKQEESTQLAVVDDEVNLSLMDAFREDYDALNENPSGYVRDLVVRTFCPLSSTMESNVNRELEVGNYNTYLEFYKQSKNDFVKVVKPLIEKILGVKTFFDQYRVKEKGMQPKLLITNIPLEMMVKSSNLPRLITYLNTTNDKNEFDNTIWFGIVPDVELNQTSGGKLQRVRFAGNKREEKQGTNSMESLAALMNAIEPYKISTFFSFCTGEETTFNYISTEGIELFKDKCTPLMKKTYSEFVIPCIPNATIIPKDKSGLVLDKKMVMDEEGNVALSTEKDDVMKMWLEGIYVSAAYEAAGIVAAWQCPEYLKQRFKDTSMEYPGVRFDIEADDNALLATTSMTKEISGFTNAIKNSINHTGFGFVFSSDNAQYKGQEIKSITVYKARNLLSRGNEFEPIYKTLVVTYIERMLRFYSADFKQDKIEKFFSNNPNSQKSRWDASRQYVNSILQDGDELECSIDEKYGVCDVLVTFANTTRNLKVQLERKARNEYV
;
A
#
# COMPACT_ATOMS: atom_id res chain seq x y z
N MET A 1 18.34 2.88 -29.47
CA MET A 1 17.03 2.23 -29.28
C MET A 1 16.12 3.34 -28.79
N ASP A 2 15.54 4.10 -29.74
CA ASP A 2 15.28 5.53 -29.49
C ASP A 2 13.83 5.96 -29.79
N VAL A 3 12.92 5.02 -30.10
CA VAL A 3 11.55 5.34 -30.54
C VAL A 3 10.55 5.26 -29.40
N ILE A 4 10.38 4.08 -28.78
CA ILE A 4 9.53 3.90 -27.59
C ILE A 4 10.44 3.52 -26.43
N THR A 5 10.67 4.48 -25.54
CA THR A 5 11.56 4.34 -24.38
C THR A 5 10.84 3.76 -23.15
N GLN A 6 9.50 3.84 -23.12
CA GLN A 6 8.68 3.41 -22.00
C GLN A 6 7.38 2.73 -22.45
N THR A 7 7.18 1.46 -22.06
CA THR A 7 5.97 0.68 -22.34
C THR A 7 5.16 0.32 -21.10
N ASN A 8 5.51 0.89 -19.94
CA ASN A 8 4.94 0.54 -18.63
C ASN A 8 4.41 1.71 -17.82
N ARG A 9 4.07 2.79 -18.50
CA ARG A 9 3.44 3.94 -17.86
C ARG A 9 1.96 3.65 -17.63
N THR A 10 1.54 3.81 -16.38
CA THR A 10 0.22 3.40 -15.89
C THR A 10 -0.54 4.60 -15.34
N ILE A 11 -1.84 4.72 -15.61
CA ILE A 11 -2.72 5.71 -14.99
C ILE A 11 -3.60 5.05 -13.92
N LEU A 12 -3.68 5.63 -12.73
CA LEU A 12 -4.52 5.16 -11.63
C LEU A 12 -5.73 6.09 -11.46
N PHE A 13 -6.93 5.55 -11.65
CA PHE A 13 -8.20 6.27 -11.49
C PHE A 13 -8.69 6.14 -10.05
N THR A 14 -8.14 6.95 -9.15
CA THR A 14 -8.58 7.02 -7.76
C THR A 14 -8.30 8.38 -7.15
N GLU A 15 -8.96 8.68 -6.04
CA GLU A 15 -8.67 9.83 -5.17
C GLU A 15 -7.87 9.34 -3.95
N ILE A 16 -6.74 10.00 -3.69
CA ILE A 16 -5.83 9.70 -2.58
C ILE A 16 -5.94 10.80 -1.52
N ASN A 17 -5.82 12.07 -1.94
CA ASN A 17 -5.92 13.21 -1.05
C ASN A 17 -6.68 14.35 -1.75
N PRO A 18 -7.91 14.66 -1.33
CA PRO A 18 -8.73 15.72 -1.93
C PRO A 18 -8.10 17.12 -1.89
N GLU A 19 -7.17 17.37 -0.97
CA GLU A 19 -6.50 18.68 -0.83
C GLU A 19 -5.36 18.86 -1.85
N CYS A 20 -4.85 17.77 -2.41
CA CYS A 20 -3.83 17.82 -3.45
C CYS A 20 -4.46 18.14 -4.82
N LEU A 21 -3.66 18.72 -5.71
CA LEU A 21 -4.09 18.95 -7.10
C LEU A 21 -4.52 17.62 -7.75
N ASN A 22 -5.49 17.70 -8.65
CA ASN A 22 -5.98 16.57 -9.42
C ASN A 22 -5.85 16.82 -10.91
N LEU A 23 -5.97 15.76 -11.70
CA LEU A 23 -5.74 15.81 -13.15
C LEU A 23 -6.64 16.84 -13.84
N LEU A 24 -7.91 16.94 -13.44
CA LEU A 24 -8.85 17.87 -14.07
C LEU A 24 -8.51 19.34 -13.76
N THR A 25 -8.10 19.63 -12.53
CA THR A 25 -7.70 20.98 -12.10
C THR A 25 -6.46 21.45 -12.85
N LEU A 26 -5.45 20.58 -13.00
CA LEU A 26 -4.22 20.90 -13.72
C LEU A 26 -4.45 21.14 -15.22
N ILE A 27 -5.35 20.36 -15.84
CA ILE A 27 -5.73 20.51 -17.25
C ILE A 27 -6.50 21.83 -17.47
N GLY A 28 -7.44 22.16 -16.59
CA GLY A 28 -8.25 23.37 -16.70
C GLY A 28 -9.27 23.35 -17.85
N ASP A 29 -9.52 24.52 -18.48
CA ASP A 29 -10.47 24.64 -19.58
C ASP A 29 -9.88 24.19 -20.93
N VAL A 30 -10.62 23.31 -21.59
CA VAL A 30 -10.28 22.67 -22.87
C VAL A 30 -11.26 23.02 -24.00
N ARG A 31 -12.19 23.96 -23.79
CA ARG A 31 -13.10 24.39 -24.86
C ARG A 31 -12.32 24.89 -26.07
N GLY A 32 -12.53 24.25 -27.22
CA GLY A 32 -11.84 24.56 -28.47
C GLY A 32 -10.39 24.06 -28.55
N LYS A 33 -9.91 23.27 -27.58
CA LYS A 33 -8.58 22.67 -27.59
C LYS A 33 -8.67 21.17 -27.87
N THR A 34 -7.76 20.66 -28.69
CA THR A 34 -7.63 19.22 -28.99
C THR A 34 -6.43 18.59 -28.29
N SER A 35 -5.45 19.39 -27.86
CA SER A 35 -4.26 18.97 -27.12
C SER A 35 -3.84 20.02 -26.07
N LEU A 36 -2.95 19.62 -25.17
CA LEU A 36 -2.26 20.46 -24.19
C LEU A 36 -0.87 20.83 -24.70
N ASP A 37 -0.34 21.90 -24.14
CA ASP A 37 1.04 22.37 -24.30
C ASP A 37 2.02 21.59 -23.41
N ASP A 38 3.30 21.59 -23.80
CA ASP A 38 4.33 20.78 -23.15
C ASP A 38 4.56 21.19 -21.69
N ASP A 39 4.40 22.47 -21.36
CA ASP A 39 4.55 22.97 -19.99
C ASP A 39 3.43 22.45 -19.08
N LYS A 40 2.20 22.32 -19.60
CA LYS A 40 1.11 21.65 -18.87
C LYS A 40 1.37 20.17 -18.66
N ILE A 41 1.93 19.47 -19.65
CA ILE A 41 2.31 18.06 -19.49
C ILE A 41 3.42 17.90 -18.43
N LYS A 42 4.42 18.79 -18.42
CA LYS A 42 5.47 18.80 -17.38
C LYS A 42 4.89 19.07 -15.99
N GLU A 43 3.97 20.02 -15.86
CA GLU A 43 3.27 20.31 -14.61
C GLU A 43 2.48 19.10 -14.12
N ILE A 44 1.67 18.47 -14.98
CA ILE A 44 0.93 17.24 -14.65
C ILE A 44 1.88 16.13 -14.19
N ASN A 45 2.99 15.92 -14.90
CA ASN A 45 3.97 14.90 -14.53
C ASN A 45 4.64 15.21 -13.18
N LYS A 46 4.99 16.47 -12.94
CA LYS A 46 5.63 16.89 -11.70
C LYS A 46 4.73 16.63 -10.50
N GLU A 47 3.45 16.99 -10.59
CA GLU A 47 2.52 16.93 -9.46
C GLU A 47 1.88 15.54 -9.30
N LEU A 48 1.61 14.80 -10.39
CA LEU A 48 0.78 13.59 -10.36
C LEU A 48 1.48 12.28 -10.75
N ALA A 49 2.64 12.33 -11.40
CA ALA A 49 3.37 11.12 -11.78
C ALA A 49 4.42 10.77 -10.72
N VAL A 50 4.46 9.48 -10.34
CA VAL A 50 5.38 8.93 -9.35
C VAL A 50 6.09 7.69 -9.94
N SER A 51 7.32 7.46 -9.51
CA SER A 51 8.15 6.32 -9.94
C SER A 51 8.48 5.37 -8.77
N SER A 52 8.13 5.72 -7.54
CA SER A 52 8.34 4.88 -6.36
C SER A 52 7.27 5.13 -5.28
N PHE A 53 7.16 4.20 -4.33
CA PHE A 53 6.25 4.34 -3.18
C PHE A 53 6.62 5.50 -2.25
N PRO A 54 7.91 5.76 -1.92
CA PRO A 54 8.28 6.95 -1.15
C PRO A 54 7.90 8.26 -1.85
N GLU A 55 8.15 8.37 -3.17
CA GLU A 55 7.76 9.55 -3.96
C GLU A 55 6.24 9.77 -3.93
N PHE A 56 5.46 8.69 -3.90
CA PHE A 56 4.01 8.74 -3.73
C PHE A 56 3.58 9.33 -2.38
N LEU A 57 4.17 8.85 -1.27
CA LEU A 57 3.86 9.36 0.07
C LEU A 57 4.20 10.86 0.18
N GLU A 58 5.33 11.28 -0.40
CA GLU A 58 5.74 12.69 -0.43
C GLU A 58 4.75 13.56 -1.22
N LYS A 59 4.47 13.20 -2.49
CA LYS A 59 3.65 14.04 -3.38
C LYS A 59 2.18 14.12 -2.97
N PHE A 60 1.58 13.02 -2.55
CA PHE A 60 0.15 12.97 -2.22
C PHE A 60 -0.13 13.21 -0.74
N SER A 61 0.87 13.06 0.14
CA SER A 61 0.79 13.35 1.57
C SER A 61 -0.57 12.94 2.19
N PRO A 62 -0.96 11.66 2.08
CA PRO A 62 -2.28 11.20 2.50
C PRO A 62 -2.49 11.49 4.00
N VAL A 63 -3.68 11.99 4.34
CA VAL A 63 -3.97 12.52 5.68
C VAL A 63 -5.38 12.17 6.12
N VAL A 64 -5.55 11.97 7.42
CA VAL A 64 -6.86 11.85 8.08
C VAL A 64 -7.02 13.01 9.06
N TYR A 65 -8.19 13.62 9.07
CA TYR A 65 -8.53 14.69 9.99
C TYR A 65 -9.29 14.14 11.18
N SER A 66 -9.02 14.66 12.36
CA SER A 66 -9.76 14.35 13.59
C SER A 66 -10.16 15.59 14.35
N TRP A 67 -11.30 15.52 15.05
CA TRP A 67 -11.79 16.59 15.92
C TRP A 67 -12.66 16.02 17.03
N CYS A 68 -12.78 16.75 18.14
CA CYS A 68 -13.66 16.38 19.25
C CYS A 68 -15.05 17.01 19.07
N ASP A 69 -16.10 16.19 19.06
CA ASP A 69 -17.47 16.67 19.13
C ASP A 69 -17.90 16.80 20.60
N ALA A 70 -17.94 18.03 21.09
CA ALA A 70 -18.31 18.35 22.48
C ALA A 70 -19.73 17.90 22.86
N SER A 71 -20.64 17.72 21.89
CA SER A 71 -22.03 17.32 22.17
C SER A 71 -22.14 15.81 22.44
N THR A 72 -21.33 15.01 21.76
CA THR A 72 -21.31 13.55 21.94
C THR A 72 -20.17 13.08 22.84
N GLY A 73 -19.18 13.94 23.11
CA GLY A 73 -17.95 13.60 23.85
C GLY A 73 -17.06 12.61 23.08
N LYS A 74 -17.21 12.53 21.76
CA LYS A 74 -16.51 11.55 20.90
C LYS A 74 -15.61 12.24 19.91
N ILE A 75 -14.57 11.52 19.50
CA ILE A 75 -13.67 11.96 18.45
C ILE A 75 -14.22 11.45 17.13
N GLN A 76 -14.28 12.36 16.16
CA GLN A 76 -14.72 12.11 14.81
C GLN A 76 -13.51 12.10 13.89
N TYR A 77 -13.60 11.34 12.81
CA TYR A 77 -12.55 11.21 11.80
C TYR A 77 -13.12 11.42 10.40
N SER A 78 -12.31 11.99 9.51
CA SER A 78 -12.66 12.17 8.10
C SER A 78 -11.42 12.14 7.21
N THR A 79 -11.54 11.61 5.99
CA THR A 79 -10.51 11.71 4.95
C THR A 79 -10.59 13.03 4.17
N VAL A 80 -11.65 13.81 4.38
CA VAL A 80 -11.85 15.14 3.80
C VAL A 80 -11.80 16.16 4.92
N ARG A 81 -11.10 17.28 4.71
CA ARG A 81 -11.01 18.33 5.70
C ARG A 81 -12.39 18.94 5.96
N PRO A 82 -12.86 19.02 7.22
CA PRO A 82 -14.16 19.57 7.53
C PRO A 82 -14.15 21.11 7.41
N GLU A 83 -14.95 21.67 6.50
CA GLU A 83 -14.97 23.13 6.24
C GLU A 83 -15.60 23.97 7.37
N HIS A 84 -16.52 23.38 8.15
CA HIS A 84 -17.30 24.11 9.16
C HIS A 84 -16.66 24.13 10.55
N ILE A 85 -15.48 23.52 10.70
CA ILE A 85 -14.80 23.39 11.99
C ILE A 85 -13.61 24.37 12.03
N PRO A 86 -13.44 25.15 13.12
CA PRO A 86 -12.28 26.01 13.27
C PRO A 86 -10.96 25.24 13.16
N GLN A 87 -9.96 25.82 12.50
CA GLN A 87 -8.70 25.13 12.21
C GLN A 87 -7.96 24.66 13.47
N ASN A 88 -8.02 25.45 14.54
CA ASN A 88 -7.42 25.12 15.83
C ASN A 88 -8.11 23.95 16.55
N CYS A 89 -9.25 23.46 16.04
CA CYS A 89 -9.97 22.29 16.56
C CYS A 89 -9.78 21.04 15.70
N ILE A 90 -9.04 21.14 14.59
CA ILE A 90 -8.77 20.03 13.67
C ILE A 90 -7.33 19.56 13.88
N THR A 91 -7.16 18.27 14.08
CA THR A 91 -5.84 17.63 14.11
C THR A 91 -5.65 16.80 12.85
N GLU A 92 -4.56 17.06 12.14
CA GLU A 92 -4.12 16.29 10.98
C GLU A 92 -3.33 15.07 11.43
N ILE A 93 -3.64 13.91 10.85
CA ILE A 93 -2.97 12.64 11.10
C ILE A 93 -2.38 12.19 9.76
N PRO A 94 -1.10 12.52 9.48
CA PRO A 94 -0.42 12.06 8.29
C PRO A 94 -0.31 10.54 8.23
N LEU A 95 -0.52 9.96 7.06
CA LEU A 95 -0.32 8.53 6.79
C LEU A 95 1.02 8.32 6.07
N ASN A 96 2.11 8.50 6.81
CA ASN A 96 3.48 8.30 6.36
C ASN A 96 4.14 7.15 7.13
N GLU A 97 5.46 6.96 6.95
CA GLU A 97 6.22 5.89 7.62
C GLU A 97 6.24 5.99 9.16
N MET A 98 5.95 7.17 9.72
CA MET A 98 5.84 7.38 11.17
C MET A 98 4.47 7.00 11.73
N ASN A 99 3.46 6.77 10.89
CA ASN A 99 2.13 6.38 11.35
C ASN A 99 2.14 4.91 11.80
N ASP A 100 1.84 4.65 13.08
CA ASP A 100 1.91 3.30 13.68
C ASP A 100 1.11 2.25 12.89
N LEU A 101 -0.09 2.60 12.43
CA LEU A 101 -0.97 1.65 11.72
C LEU A 101 -0.40 1.32 10.34
N LEU A 102 0.02 2.34 9.58
CA LEU A 102 0.61 2.12 8.25
C LEU A 102 1.94 1.37 8.35
N ASN A 103 2.81 1.77 9.29
CA ASN A 103 4.09 1.13 9.53
C ASN A 103 3.92 -0.34 9.97
N MET A 104 2.96 -0.62 10.86
CA MET A 104 2.61 -2.00 11.23
C MET A 104 2.20 -2.84 10.01
N LEU A 105 1.39 -2.29 9.10
CA LEU A 105 0.95 -2.99 7.89
C LEU A 105 2.07 -3.22 6.88
N ILE A 106 2.97 -2.25 6.72
CA ILE A 106 4.17 -2.38 5.89
C ILE A 106 5.10 -3.45 6.48
N THR A 107 5.35 -3.38 7.79
CA THR A 107 6.16 -4.38 8.52
C THR A 107 5.56 -5.78 8.40
N LEU A 108 4.23 -5.90 8.46
CA LEU A 108 3.52 -7.16 8.27
C LEU A 108 3.76 -7.72 6.87
N LEU A 109 3.60 -6.90 5.83
CA LEU A 109 3.85 -7.29 4.44
C LEU A 109 5.28 -7.78 4.23
N ASP A 110 6.26 -7.03 4.73
CA ASP A 110 7.67 -7.36 4.56
C ASP A 110 8.05 -8.62 5.37
N ALA A 111 7.49 -8.79 6.57
CA ALA A 111 7.67 -10.01 7.37
C ALA A 111 7.04 -11.24 6.70
N LYS A 112 5.88 -11.08 6.06
CA LYS A 112 5.19 -12.15 5.32
C LYS A 112 6.01 -12.57 4.10
N ASP A 113 6.55 -11.61 3.35
CA ASP A 113 7.46 -11.88 2.21
C ASP A 113 8.74 -12.60 2.66
N ALA A 114 9.38 -12.13 3.74
CA ALA A 114 10.60 -12.74 4.27
C ALA A 114 10.41 -14.18 4.78
N GLN A 115 9.30 -14.46 5.47
CA GLN A 115 8.99 -15.81 5.95
C GLN A 115 8.50 -16.73 4.83
N GLY A 116 7.71 -16.17 3.92
CA GLY A 116 7.10 -16.86 2.80
C GLY A 116 6.08 -17.93 3.22
N VAL A 117 5.36 -17.69 4.33
CA VAL A 117 4.36 -18.61 4.89
C VAL A 117 2.92 -18.15 4.57
N ALA A 118 2.00 -19.10 4.50
CA ALA A 118 0.60 -18.83 4.22
C ALA A 118 -0.11 -18.08 5.37
N ASN A 119 -1.24 -17.44 5.08
CA ASN A 119 -2.02 -16.71 6.08
C ASN A 119 -2.43 -17.59 7.27
N VAL A 120 -2.67 -18.89 7.06
CA VAL A 120 -3.04 -19.83 8.13
C VAL A 120 -1.89 -20.06 9.12
N ASP A 121 -0.65 -20.02 8.65
CA ASP A 121 0.54 -20.33 9.47
C ASP A 121 1.22 -19.06 10.02
N PHE A 122 0.91 -17.89 9.44
CA PHE A 122 1.48 -16.63 9.88
C PHE A 122 0.97 -16.18 11.26
N GLN A 123 1.90 -15.72 12.11
CA GLN A 123 1.62 -15.24 13.47
C GLN A 123 1.37 -13.73 13.49
N PHE A 124 0.13 -13.32 13.21
CA PHE A 124 -0.29 -11.92 13.18
C PHE A 124 -0.11 -11.19 14.52
N GLY A 125 -0.40 -11.87 15.64
CA GLY A 125 -0.52 -11.23 16.96
C GLY A 125 0.66 -10.35 17.35
N LYS A 126 1.90 -10.81 17.13
CA LYS A 126 3.11 -10.05 17.52
C LYS A 126 3.26 -8.72 16.78
N ILE A 127 2.86 -8.68 15.51
CA ILE A 127 2.96 -7.46 14.69
C ILE A 127 1.77 -6.55 14.98
N LEU A 128 0.57 -7.11 15.18
CA LEU A 128 -0.60 -6.34 15.59
C LEU A 128 -0.39 -5.62 16.94
N GLU A 129 0.43 -6.17 17.83
CA GLU A 129 0.79 -5.53 19.10
C GLU A 129 1.56 -4.20 18.93
N MET A 130 2.08 -3.87 17.74
CA MET A 130 2.75 -2.59 17.45
C MET A 130 1.89 -1.36 17.75
N ILE A 131 0.56 -1.48 17.64
CA ILE A 131 -0.37 -0.37 17.94
C ILE A 131 -0.97 -0.44 19.35
N SER A 132 -0.47 -1.33 20.20
CA SER A 132 -0.92 -1.46 21.61
C SER A 132 -0.27 -0.38 22.50
N PRO A 133 -0.94 0.07 23.57
CA PRO A 133 -0.37 1.07 24.49
C PRO A 133 0.99 0.66 25.07
N LYS A 134 1.12 -0.63 25.41
CA LYS A 134 2.35 -1.21 25.94
C LYS A 134 3.53 -1.05 24.98
N LYS A 135 3.32 -1.32 23.69
CA LYS A 135 4.40 -1.27 22.69
C LYS A 135 4.82 0.17 22.39
N ILE A 136 3.85 1.09 22.29
CA ILE A 136 4.11 2.53 22.19
C ILE A 136 5.00 2.99 23.36
N MET A 137 4.74 2.53 24.58
CA MET A 137 5.59 2.83 25.73
C MET A 137 6.98 2.20 25.70
N GLU A 138 7.12 0.97 25.21
CA GLU A 138 8.44 0.36 25.04
C GLU A 138 9.31 1.17 24.07
N ASP A 139 8.73 1.67 22.99
CA ASP A 139 9.44 2.50 22.02
C ASP A 139 9.81 3.86 22.62
N ILE A 140 8.92 4.47 23.42
CA ILE A 140 9.20 5.72 24.14
C ILE A 140 10.28 5.52 25.22
N ARG A 141 10.30 4.38 25.92
CA ARG A 141 11.38 4.05 26.87
C ARG A 141 12.74 3.97 26.18
N GLN A 142 12.78 3.50 24.93
CA GLN A 142 14.01 3.47 24.15
C GLN A 142 14.44 4.89 23.76
N VAL A 143 13.54 5.71 23.22
CA VAL A 143 13.79 7.13 22.92
C VAL A 143 14.29 7.87 24.17
N ARG A 144 13.66 7.63 25.31
CA ARG A 144 14.10 8.17 26.60
C ARG A 144 15.55 7.83 26.91
N ARG A 145 15.96 6.56 26.79
CA ARG A 145 17.34 6.15 27.07
C ARG A 145 18.33 6.86 26.16
N GLU A 146 17.96 7.06 24.90
CA GLU A 146 18.78 7.78 23.91
C GLU A 146 18.91 9.26 24.27
N ILE A 147 17.81 9.91 24.65
CA ILE A 147 17.83 11.31 25.12
C ILE A 147 18.69 11.44 26.38
N GLN A 148 18.46 10.59 27.39
CA GLN A 148 19.23 10.62 28.64
C GLN A 148 20.73 10.43 28.40
N TYR A 149 21.10 9.47 27.53
CA TYR A 149 22.49 9.23 27.17
C TYR A 149 23.12 10.41 26.42
N THR A 150 22.41 10.96 25.44
CA THR A 150 22.89 12.08 24.61
C THR A 150 23.02 13.35 25.46
N TYR A 151 22.06 13.59 26.35
CA TYR A 151 22.04 14.73 27.27
C TYR A 151 23.13 14.63 28.34
N GLY A 152 23.36 13.45 28.91
CA GLY A 152 24.47 13.22 29.84
C GLY A 152 25.82 13.57 29.21
N LYS A 153 26.07 13.10 27.98
CA LYS A 153 27.28 13.46 27.21
C LYS A 153 27.36 14.94 26.88
N TYR A 154 26.23 15.58 26.62
CA TYR A 154 26.17 17.01 26.33
C TYR A 154 26.58 17.85 27.56
N MET A 155 26.21 17.40 28.77
CA MET A 155 26.57 18.05 30.04
C MET A 155 28.03 17.84 30.45
N GLU A 156 28.67 16.75 30.00
CA GLU A 156 30.09 16.46 30.29
C GLU A 156 31.08 17.37 29.51
N LEU A 157 30.61 18.09 28.49
CA LEU A 157 31.45 18.91 27.61
C LEU A 157 31.40 20.39 28.00
N ASP A 158 32.48 21.13 27.75
CA ASP A 158 32.55 22.57 28.05
C ASP A 158 31.74 23.43 27.06
N ASP A 159 31.29 24.60 27.53
CA ASP A 159 30.58 25.58 26.69
C ASP A 159 31.48 26.05 25.53
N GLY A 160 31.01 25.85 24.29
CA GLY A 160 31.72 26.23 23.06
C GLY A 160 32.53 25.11 22.39
N ASP A 161 32.56 23.89 22.94
CA ASP A 161 33.11 22.72 22.24
C ASP A 161 32.24 22.40 20.99
N PRO A 162 32.82 22.31 19.78
CA PRO A 162 32.10 21.92 18.57
C PRO A 162 31.32 20.60 18.72
N LYS A 163 31.85 19.61 19.47
CA LYS A 163 31.14 18.34 19.72
C LYS A 163 29.92 18.50 20.60
N ARG A 164 29.95 19.48 21.52
CA ARG A 164 28.78 19.80 22.34
C ARG A 164 27.69 20.43 21.48
N LEU A 165 28.05 21.25 20.50
CA LEU A 165 27.11 21.80 19.51
C LEU A 165 26.51 20.68 18.63
N ASP A 166 27.32 19.74 18.14
CA ASP A 166 26.83 18.58 17.36
C ASP A 166 25.84 17.71 18.17
N LEU A 167 26.14 17.47 19.46
CA LEU A 167 25.22 16.78 20.37
C LEU A 167 23.96 17.60 20.66
N GLY A 168 24.09 18.94 20.74
CA GLY A 168 22.96 19.87 20.85
C GLY A 168 22.02 19.79 19.66
N ASP A 169 22.53 19.76 18.43
CA ASP A 169 21.72 19.57 17.21
C ASP A 169 20.98 18.22 17.23
N THR A 170 21.66 17.18 17.71
CA THR A 170 21.07 15.84 17.87
C THR A 170 19.96 15.85 18.93
N LEU A 171 20.18 16.50 20.08
CA LEU A 171 19.19 16.65 21.14
C LEU A 171 17.99 17.47 20.68
N ASN A 172 18.20 18.57 19.95
CA ASN A 172 17.12 19.36 19.37
C ASN A 172 16.24 18.50 18.47
N TYR A 173 16.84 17.67 17.61
CA TYR A 173 16.09 16.71 16.79
C TYR A 173 15.33 15.69 17.65
N GLN A 174 15.96 15.13 18.70
CA GLN A 174 15.30 14.16 19.58
C GLN A 174 14.14 14.77 20.37
N PHE A 175 14.29 16.00 20.88
CA PHE A 175 13.22 16.74 21.56
C PHE A 175 12.09 17.09 20.60
N GLU A 176 12.39 17.55 19.38
CA GLU A 176 11.38 17.81 18.34
C GLU A 176 10.58 16.53 18.00
N GLN A 177 11.23 15.37 17.91
CA GLN A 177 10.52 14.10 17.70
C GLN A 177 9.66 13.71 18.91
N ALA A 178 10.14 13.93 20.13
CA ALA A 178 9.38 13.65 21.34
C ALA A 178 8.16 14.58 21.49
N SER A 179 8.30 15.84 21.10
CA SER A 179 7.33 16.91 21.34
C SER A 179 6.20 17.00 20.32
N GLN A 180 6.37 16.39 19.13
CA GLN A 180 5.34 16.30 18.07
C GLN A 180 3.94 15.88 18.57
N ASN A 181 3.89 15.10 19.65
CA ASN A 181 2.66 14.56 20.21
C ASN A 181 2.17 15.27 21.49
N TYR A 182 2.95 16.20 22.08
CA TYR A 182 2.62 16.88 23.36
C TYR A 182 1.27 17.59 23.34
N ASN A 183 0.92 18.12 22.17
CA ASN A 183 -0.27 18.94 21.98
C ASN A 183 -1.51 18.09 21.63
N ASN A 184 -1.34 16.78 21.45
CA ASN A 184 -2.41 15.85 21.07
C ASN A 184 -2.76 14.91 22.22
N VAL A 185 -3.87 15.20 22.90
CA VAL A 185 -4.39 14.39 24.02
C VAL A 185 -4.55 12.91 23.65
N LEU A 186 -4.91 12.60 22.41
CA LEU A 186 -5.04 11.20 21.95
C LEU A 186 -3.71 10.46 21.91
N ALA A 187 -2.64 11.14 21.51
CA ALA A 187 -1.29 10.56 21.48
C ALA A 187 -0.72 10.39 22.90
N MET A 188 -1.22 11.18 23.86
CA MET A 188 -0.88 11.07 25.28
C MET A 188 -1.65 9.97 26.02
N LEU A 189 -2.75 9.43 25.47
CA LEU A 189 -3.54 8.39 26.16
C LEU A 189 -2.75 7.10 26.43
N PRO A 190 -2.00 6.52 25.47
CA PRO A 190 -1.13 5.38 25.76
C PRO A 190 -0.17 5.62 26.92
N LEU A 191 0.42 6.83 26.97
CA LEU A 191 1.31 7.27 28.04
C LEU A 191 0.60 7.31 29.38
N ALA A 192 -0.56 7.94 29.44
CA ALA A 192 -1.36 8.05 30.66
C ALA A 192 -1.77 6.67 31.20
N ILE A 193 -2.22 5.77 30.32
CA ILE A 193 -2.62 4.41 30.67
C ILE A 193 -1.46 3.66 31.33
N GLU A 194 -0.27 3.71 30.74
CA GLU A 194 0.89 2.99 31.25
C GLU A 194 1.59 3.70 32.43
N ASP A 195 1.56 5.03 32.53
CA ASP A 195 1.99 5.79 33.73
C ASP A 195 1.15 5.40 34.94
N ILE A 196 -0.18 5.44 34.81
CA ILE A 196 -1.09 5.03 35.89
C ILE A 196 -0.81 3.57 36.27
N LYS A 197 -0.65 2.69 35.28
CA LYS A 197 -0.38 1.28 35.51
C LYS A 197 0.92 1.02 36.24
N THR A 198 2.00 1.68 35.83
CA THR A 198 3.31 1.55 36.47
C THR A 198 3.25 2.07 37.90
N ARG A 199 2.64 3.24 38.17
CA ARG A 199 2.49 3.76 39.53
C ARG A 199 1.68 2.83 40.44
N LEU A 200 0.55 2.33 39.96
CA LEU A 200 -0.33 1.46 40.76
C LEU A 200 0.27 0.06 41.00
N LEU A 201 1.07 -0.47 40.07
CA LEU A 201 1.64 -1.82 40.18
C LEU A 201 3.07 -1.86 40.76
N LEU A 202 3.88 -0.81 40.58
CA LEU A 202 5.25 -0.72 41.09
C LEU A 202 5.34 0.05 42.41
N GLY A 203 4.33 0.87 42.75
CA GLY A 203 4.27 1.64 43.99
C GLY A 203 4.17 0.81 45.29
N ASP A 204 4.19 -0.52 45.21
CA ASP A 204 4.19 -1.43 46.37
C ASP A 204 5.45 -2.34 46.44
N GLY A 205 6.51 -2.00 45.70
CA GLY A 205 7.71 -2.82 45.55
C GLY A 205 8.64 -2.98 46.77
N GLU A 206 8.44 -2.28 47.88
CA GLU A 206 9.29 -2.47 49.09
C GLU A 206 8.53 -2.71 50.40
N SER A 207 7.19 -2.66 50.41
CA SER A 207 6.47 -2.60 51.68
C SER A 207 5.49 -3.73 51.99
N ARG A 208 5.38 -4.83 51.23
CA ARG A 208 4.68 -6.09 51.68
C ARG A 208 4.70 -7.24 50.64
N GLN A 209 5.84 -7.83 50.32
CA GLN A 209 5.86 -9.24 49.89
C GLN A 209 6.89 -10.02 50.69
N GLY A 210 6.40 -10.80 51.65
CA GLY A 210 7.19 -11.80 52.39
C GLY A 210 7.58 -12.98 51.50
N GLY A 211 8.43 -12.74 50.50
CA GLY A 211 9.34 -13.76 49.98
C GLY A 211 10.60 -13.78 50.85
N PRO A 212 11.28 -14.93 51.02
CA PRO A 212 12.50 -14.97 51.81
C PRO A 212 13.56 -14.07 51.17
N ASP A 213 14.10 -13.13 51.97
CA ASP A 213 15.18 -12.21 51.58
C ASP A 213 16.26 -12.96 50.79
N PHE A 214 16.43 -12.62 49.52
CA PHE A 214 17.57 -13.10 48.75
C PHE A 214 18.82 -12.33 49.22
N LYS A 215 19.68 -13.02 49.97
CA LYS A 215 20.97 -12.48 50.41
C LYS A 215 22.10 -13.11 49.62
N ALA A 216 22.86 -12.29 48.89
CA ALA A 216 24.04 -12.75 48.16
C ALA A 216 25.18 -13.08 49.13
N GLY A 217 25.69 -14.31 49.07
CA GLY A 217 26.80 -14.79 49.89
C GLY A 217 27.94 -15.34 49.03
N LEU A 218 29.17 -15.06 49.42
CA LEU A 218 30.36 -15.62 48.77
C LEU A 218 30.79 -16.90 49.49
N LEU A 219 31.04 -17.98 48.74
CA LEU A 219 31.56 -19.24 49.28
C LEU A 219 33.06 -19.10 49.57
N SER A 220 33.42 -19.20 50.86
CA SER A 220 34.79 -19.14 51.35
C SER A 220 35.11 -20.40 52.17
N MET A 221 36.35 -20.87 52.15
CA MET A 221 36.78 -22.05 52.90
C MET A 221 37.63 -21.62 54.10
N GLY A 222 37.26 -22.05 55.30
CA GLY A 222 38.00 -21.75 56.54
C GLY A 222 39.33 -22.50 56.63
N GLU A 223 40.21 -22.09 57.54
CA GLU A 223 41.57 -22.66 57.71
C GLU A 223 41.57 -24.16 58.07
N ASP A 224 40.45 -24.70 58.53
CA ASP A 224 40.19 -26.09 58.90
C ASP A 224 39.54 -26.92 57.77
N GLY A 225 39.21 -26.30 56.62
CA GLY A 225 38.58 -26.96 55.46
C GLY A 225 37.05 -26.95 55.43
N GLU A 226 36.37 -26.27 56.36
CA GLU A 226 34.89 -26.10 56.31
C GLU A 226 34.47 -24.94 55.38
N LEU A 227 33.45 -25.18 54.55
CA LEU A 227 32.83 -24.17 53.69
C LEU A 227 31.92 -23.24 54.52
N LYS A 228 32.20 -21.94 54.51
CA LYS A 228 31.39 -20.87 55.12
C LYS A 228 30.90 -19.90 54.06
N ILE A 229 29.61 -19.55 54.13
CA ILE A 229 28.99 -18.52 53.29
C ILE A 229 29.11 -17.20 54.04
N LEU A 230 29.91 -16.27 53.50
CA LEU A 230 30.04 -14.91 54.04
C LEU A 230 28.99 -14.01 53.38
N GLU A 231 28.06 -13.47 54.17
CA GLU A 231 27.17 -12.39 53.72
C GLU A 231 28.02 -11.16 53.38
N MET A 232 27.98 -10.72 52.11
CA MET A 232 28.57 -9.43 51.74
C MET A 232 27.68 -8.31 52.28
N LYS A 233 28.26 -7.38 53.06
CA LYS A 233 27.66 -6.05 53.17
C LYS A 233 27.81 -5.39 51.81
N GLN A 234 26.70 -5.02 51.18
CA GLN A 234 26.73 -4.12 50.05
C GLN A 234 27.42 -2.83 50.51
N GLU A 235 28.59 -2.52 49.95
CA GLU A 235 29.10 -1.16 50.03
C GLU A 235 28.15 -0.29 49.24
N GLU A 236 27.40 0.56 49.94
CA GLU A 236 26.61 1.62 49.32
C GLU A 236 27.58 2.55 48.57
N SER A 237 27.71 2.33 47.26
CA SER A 237 28.39 3.25 46.34
C SER A 237 27.58 4.53 46.20
N THR A 238 27.61 5.36 47.24
CA THR A 238 26.91 6.66 47.34
C THR A 238 27.50 7.75 46.44
N GLN A 239 28.58 7.48 45.68
CA GLN A 239 29.21 8.46 44.80
C GLN A 239 28.77 8.39 43.32
N LEU A 240 28.18 7.28 42.87
CA LEU A 240 27.65 7.17 41.50
C LEU A 240 26.15 7.51 41.40
N ALA A 241 25.40 7.40 42.50
CA ALA A 241 23.96 7.72 42.51
C ALA A 241 23.65 9.23 42.54
N VAL A 242 24.57 10.08 43.03
CA VAL A 242 24.32 11.52 43.20
C VAL A 242 24.50 12.31 41.89
N VAL A 243 25.32 11.82 40.95
CA VAL A 243 25.56 12.48 39.65
C VAL A 243 24.43 12.21 38.64
N ASP A 244 23.79 11.04 38.73
CA ASP A 244 22.61 10.70 37.89
C ASP A 244 21.39 11.57 38.22
N ASP A 245 21.22 12.03 39.47
CA ASP A 245 20.06 12.82 39.89
C ASP A 245 20.12 14.29 39.41
N GLU A 246 21.30 14.94 39.35
CA GLU A 246 21.42 16.33 38.87
C GLU A 246 21.12 16.46 37.37
N VAL A 247 21.66 15.54 36.55
CA VAL A 247 21.39 15.51 35.10
C VAL A 247 19.92 15.25 34.83
N ASN A 248 19.30 14.35 35.62
CA ASN A 248 17.89 14.01 35.48
C ASN A 248 16.97 15.17 35.92
N LEU A 249 17.31 15.90 37.00
CA LEU A 249 16.59 17.11 37.43
C LEU A 249 16.67 18.21 36.36
N SER A 250 17.84 18.45 35.78
CA SER A 250 18.04 19.41 34.69
C SER A 250 17.24 19.02 33.43
N LEU A 251 17.21 17.73 33.10
CA LEU A 251 16.43 17.21 31.98
C LEU A 251 14.91 17.33 32.23
N MET A 252 14.45 17.16 33.47
CA MET A 252 13.03 17.38 33.85
C MET A 252 12.62 18.82 33.58
N ASP A 253 13.45 19.80 33.93
CA ASP A 253 13.15 21.21 33.69
C ASP A 253 13.18 21.54 32.19
N ALA A 254 14.10 20.94 31.42
CA ALA A 254 14.10 21.07 29.96
C ALA A 254 12.79 20.57 29.32
N PHE A 255 12.26 19.42 29.74
CA PHE A 255 10.97 18.92 29.26
C PHE A 255 9.77 19.76 29.73
N ARG A 256 9.83 20.38 30.92
CA ARG A 256 8.80 21.31 31.39
C ARG A 256 8.77 22.57 30.54
N GLU A 257 9.94 23.15 30.30
CA GLU A 257 10.09 24.36 29.48
C GLU A 257 9.64 24.10 28.04
N ASP A 258 10.02 22.96 27.47
CA ASP A 258 9.60 22.55 26.13
C ASP A 258 8.07 22.39 26.02
N TYR A 259 7.44 21.70 26.97
CA TYR A 259 5.97 21.56 27.02
C TYR A 259 5.26 22.92 27.15
N ASP A 260 5.72 23.77 28.07
CA ASP A 260 5.11 25.07 28.34
C ASP A 260 5.33 26.05 27.15
N ALA A 261 6.43 25.93 26.40
CA ALA A 261 6.70 26.72 25.20
C ALA A 261 5.81 26.33 24.00
N LEU A 262 5.44 25.05 23.89
CA LEU A 262 4.68 24.52 22.75
C LEU A 262 3.15 24.57 22.93
N ASN A 263 2.65 24.86 24.14
CA ASN A 263 1.22 24.82 24.47
C ASN A 263 0.69 26.19 24.92
N GLU A 264 -0.28 26.73 24.18
CA GLU A 264 -0.94 27.99 24.54
C GLU A 264 -1.76 27.90 25.85
N ASN A 265 -2.28 26.71 26.18
CA ASN A 265 -3.04 26.43 27.40
C ASN A 265 -2.46 25.20 28.14
N PRO A 266 -1.33 25.34 28.86
CA PRO A 266 -0.64 24.21 29.46
C PRO A 266 -1.45 23.59 30.60
N SER A 267 -1.51 22.25 30.63
CA SER A 267 -2.11 21.49 31.72
C SER A 267 -1.01 20.95 32.63
N GLY A 268 -1.09 21.27 33.93
CA GLY A 268 -0.13 20.76 34.92
C GLY A 268 -0.08 19.24 34.95
N TYR A 269 -1.23 18.56 34.79
CA TYR A 269 -1.28 17.10 34.72
C TYR A 269 -0.56 16.53 33.50
N VAL A 270 -0.75 17.14 32.32
CA VAL A 270 -0.11 16.67 31.07
C VAL A 270 1.38 16.95 31.12
N ARG A 271 1.79 18.11 31.62
CA ARG A 271 3.20 18.44 31.86
C ARG A 271 3.85 17.40 32.76
N ASP A 272 3.23 17.08 33.90
CA ASP A 272 3.77 16.09 34.82
C ASP A 272 3.79 14.68 34.20
N LEU A 273 2.80 14.33 33.36
CA LEU A 273 2.79 13.09 32.60
C LEU A 273 3.96 13.01 31.60
N VAL A 274 4.21 14.06 30.82
CA VAL A 274 5.35 14.14 29.88
C VAL A 274 6.65 13.98 30.65
N VAL A 275 6.84 14.76 31.72
CA VAL A 275 8.05 14.70 32.55
C VAL A 275 8.23 13.31 33.15
N ARG A 276 7.20 12.67 33.70
CA ARG A 276 7.31 11.30 34.25
C ARG A 276 7.58 10.25 33.17
N THR A 277 7.09 10.46 31.96
CA THR A 277 7.29 9.54 30.84
C THR A 277 8.76 9.51 30.42
N PHE A 278 9.39 10.69 30.28
CA PHE A 278 10.78 10.82 29.82
C PHE A 278 11.82 10.87 30.96
N CYS A 279 11.42 11.28 32.16
CA CYS A 279 12.26 11.43 33.36
C CYS A 279 11.52 10.92 34.63
N PRO A 280 11.19 9.63 34.75
CA PRO A 280 10.58 9.08 35.95
C PRO A 280 11.53 9.19 37.15
N LEU A 281 10.94 9.53 38.28
CA LEU A 281 11.64 9.69 39.55
C LEU A 281 12.08 8.32 40.11
N SER A 282 13.22 8.32 40.78
CA SER A 282 13.73 7.24 41.63
C SER A 282 12.90 7.14 42.91
N SER A 283 11.71 6.50 42.82
CA SER A 283 10.88 5.87 43.88
C SER A 283 10.60 6.59 45.21
N THR A 284 11.13 7.78 45.49
CA THR A 284 11.13 8.40 46.82
C THR A 284 10.29 9.67 46.92
N MET A 285 9.66 10.11 45.83
CA MET A 285 8.76 11.26 45.81
C MET A 285 7.45 10.96 45.08
N GLU A 286 6.64 10.05 45.61
CA GLU A 286 5.23 9.97 45.20
C GLU A 286 4.31 10.44 46.35
N SER A 287 3.62 11.55 46.09
CA SER A 287 2.53 12.08 46.89
C SER A 287 1.38 11.08 47.07
N ASN A 288 0.60 11.17 48.15
CA ASN A 288 -0.65 10.41 48.41
C ASN A 288 -1.51 10.23 47.13
N VAL A 289 -1.35 9.11 46.43
CA VAL A 289 -2.09 8.79 45.22
C VAL A 289 -3.48 8.28 45.61
N ASN A 290 -4.55 8.89 45.08
CA ASN A 290 -5.91 8.37 45.22
C ASN A 290 -6.08 7.14 44.31
N ARG A 291 -5.82 5.95 44.86
CA ARG A 291 -5.83 4.67 44.13
C ARG A 291 -7.16 4.39 43.42
N GLU A 292 -8.30 4.67 44.06
CA GLU A 292 -9.64 4.47 43.46
C GLU A 292 -9.85 5.34 42.22
N LEU A 293 -9.47 6.61 42.31
CA LEU A 293 -9.61 7.56 41.20
C LEU A 293 -8.68 7.19 40.03
N GLU A 294 -7.46 6.74 40.31
CA GLU A 294 -6.51 6.30 39.28
C GLU A 294 -6.96 5.01 38.58
N VAL A 295 -7.51 4.04 39.31
CA VAL A 295 -8.13 2.84 38.71
C VAL A 295 -9.30 3.23 37.80
N GLY A 296 -10.12 4.19 38.22
CA GLY A 296 -11.22 4.74 37.42
C GLY A 296 -10.75 5.45 36.15
N ASN A 297 -9.71 6.29 36.26
CA ASN A 297 -9.09 6.97 35.13
C ASN A 297 -8.47 5.99 34.13
N TYR A 298 -7.69 5.01 34.62
CA TYR A 298 -7.08 3.97 33.78
C TYR A 298 -8.13 3.24 32.93
N ASN A 299 -9.20 2.75 33.56
CA ASN A 299 -10.25 2.01 32.85
C ASN A 299 -10.99 2.90 31.84
N THR A 300 -11.20 4.17 32.17
CA THR A 300 -11.85 5.15 31.29
C THR A 300 -10.97 5.49 30.08
N TYR A 301 -9.67 5.74 30.30
CA TYR A 301 -8.72 6.04 29.24
C TYR A 301 -8.53 4.84 28.30
N LEU A 302 -8.50 3.63 28.84
CA LEU A 302 -8.40 2.40 28.05
C LEU A 302 -9.63 2.19 27.15
N GLU A 303 -10.85 2.42 27.67
CA GLU A 303 -12.07 2.32 26.86
C GLU A 303 -12.13 3.42 25.79
N PHE A 304 -11.73 4.65 26.14
CA PHE A 304 -11.69 5.76 25.20
C PHE A 304 -10.66 5.53 24.08
N TYR A 305 -9.46 5.05 24.42
CA TYR A 305 -8.42 4.67 23.46
C TYR A 305 -8.93 3.61 22.48
N LYS A 306 -9.57 2.55 23.01
CA LYS A 306 -10.18 1.50 22.20
C LYS A 306 -11.25 2.06 21.26
N GLN A 307 -12.15 2.90 21.74
CA GLN A 307 -13.22 3.44 20.91
C GLN A 307 -12.66 4.37 19.81
N SER A 308 -11.77 5.29 20.18
CA SER A 308 -11.10 6.22 19.27
C SER A 308 -10.33 5.48 18.17
N LYS A 309 -9.53 4.46 18.51
CA LYS A 309 -8.82 3.67 17.52
C LYS A 309 -9.76 2.89 16.60
N ASN A 310 -10.88 2.37 17.10
CA ASN A 310 -11.87 1.66 16.26
C ASN A 310 -12.50 2.60 15.23
N ASP A 311 -12.89 3.79 15.67
CA ASP A 311 -13.51 4.79 14.79
C ASP A 311 -12.48 5.31 13.76
N PHE A 312 -11.22 5.51 14.17
CA PHE A 312 -10.11 5.82 13.26
C PHE A 312 -9.91 4.74 12.20
N VAL A 313 -9.76 3.47 12.60
CA VAL A 313 -9.52 2.33 11.69
C VAL A 313 -10.63 2.21 10.64
N LYS A 314 -11.89 2.40 11.02
CA LYS A 314 -13.02 2.34 10.08
C LYS A 314 -12.94 3.41 8.99
N VAL A 315 -12.59 4.64 9.36
CA VAL A 315 -12.49 5.76 8.42
C VAL A 315 -11.25 5.65 7.54
N VAL A 316 -10.12 5.25 8.12
CA VAL A 316 -8.83 5.22 7.40
C VAL A 316 -8.67 4.00 6.50
N LYS A 317 -9.37 2.89 6.78
CA LYS A 317 -9.22 1.61 6.05
C LYS A 317 -9.27 1.76 4.53
N PRO A 318 -10.29 2.39 3.90
CA PRO A 318 -10.33 2.53 2.44
C PRO A 318 -9.11 3.27 1.86
N LEU A 319 -8.59 4.26 2.59
CA LEU A 319 -7.40 5.01 2.17
C LEU A 319 -6.13 4.17 2.34
N ILE A 320 -6.00 3.42 3.43
CA ILE A 320 -4.89 2.48 3.64
C ILE A 320 -4.83 1.40 2.56
N GLU A 321 -5.97 0.81 2.18
CA GLU A 321 -6.00 -0.20 1.12
C GLU A 321 -5.50 0.35 -0.22
N LYS A 322 -5.80 1.63 -0.52
CA LYS A 322 -5.25 2.34 -1.70
C LYS A 322 -3.73 2.57 -1.57
N ILE A 323 -3.26 3.04 -0.42
CA ILE A 323 -1.83 3.26 -0.15
C ILE A 323 -1.06 1.95 -0.31
N LEU A 324 -1.54 0.86 0.30
CA LEU A 324 -0.96 -0.47 0.17
C LEU A 324 -1.02 -0.97 -1.28
N GLY A 325 -2.10 -0.68 -2.02
CA GLY A 325 -2.17 -0.95 -3.45
C GLY A 325 -1.06 -0.28 -4.25
N VAL A 326 -0.79 1.00 -4.00
CA VAL A 326 0.33 1.72 -4.65
C VAL A 326 1.68 1.11 -4.26
N LYS A 327 1.88 0.72 -2.99
CA LYS A 327 3.07 -0.02 -2.57
C LYS A 327 3.21 -1.33 -3.34
N THR A 328 2.16 -2.17 -3.36
CA THR A 328 2.15 -3.45 -4.07
C THR A 328 2.43 -3.28 -5.56
N PHE A 329 1.93 -2.22 -6.21
CA PHE A 329 2.23 -1.92 -7.62
C PHE A 329 3.74 -1.75 -7.85
N PHE A 330 4.42 -0.95 -7.02
CA PHE A 330 5.86 -0.71 -7.15
C PHE A 330 6.72 -1.90 -6.68
N ASP A 331 6.26 -2.65 -5.67
CA ASP A 331 6.97 -3.81 -5.12
C ASP A 331 7.12 -4.97 -6.13
N GLN A 332 6.31 -4.99 -7.20
CA GLN A 332 6.47 -5.97 -8.29
C GLN A 332 7.78 -5.77 -9.06
N TYR A 333 8.33 -4.55 -9.09
CA TYR A 333 9.55 -4.23 -9.84
C TYR A 333 10.81 -4.51 -9.04
N ARG A 334 11.16 -5.79 -8.91
CA ARG A 334 12.37 -6.26 -8.22
C ARG A 334 13.51 -6.50 -9.22
N VAL A 335 14.37 -5.49 -9.39
CA VAL A 335 15.58 -5.54 -10.23
C VAL A 335 16.80 -4.97 -9.52
N LYS A 336 17.98 -5.54 -9.80
CA LYS A 336 19.26 -5.03 -9.29
C LYS A 336 19.73 -3.74 -9.98
N GLU A 337 19.57 -3.66 -11.30
CA GLU A 337 19.96 -2.52 -12.12
C GLU A 337 18.71 -1.76 -12.57
N LYS A 338 18.74 -0.42 -12.49
CA LYS A 338 17.62 0.41 -12.94
C LYS A 338 17.49 0.31 -14.46
N GLY A 339 16.39 -0.30 -14.92
CA GLY A 339 16.01 -0.34 -16.33
C GLY A 339 14.81 0.58 -16.60
N MET A 340 13.83 0.07 -17.34
CA MET A 340 12.55 0.74 -17.56
C MET A 340 11.68 0.64 -16.29
N GLN A 341 11.92 1.51 -15.32
CA GLN A 341 11.16 1.55 -14.06
C GLN A 341 9.69 1.93 -14.32
N PRO A 342 8.70 1.22 -13.72
CA PRO A 342 7.29 1.59 -13.82
C PRO A 342 7.04 3.03 -13.36
N LYS A 343 6.13 3.73 -14.06
CA LYS A 343 5.65 5.05 -13.65
C LYS A 343 4.14 5.02 -13.50
N LEU A 344 3.65 5.61 -12.42
CA LEU A 344 2.23 5.66 -12.08
C LEU A 344 1.77 7.12 -12.06
N LEU A 345 0.81 7.47 -12.92
CA LEU A 345 0.13 8.76 -12.93
C LEU A 345 -1.18 8.63 -12.16
N ILE A 346 -1.32 9.31 -11.04
CA ILE A 346 -2.52 9.20 -10.20
C ILE A 346 -3.45 10.36 -10.52
N THR A 347 -4.70 10.08 -10.89
CA THR A 347 -5.64 11.13 -11.29
C THR A 347 -6.08 12.01 -10.13
N ASN A 348 -6.00 11.47 -8.91
CA ASN A 348 -6.39 12.07 -7.63
C ASN A 348 -7.82 12.64 -7.65
N ILE A 349 -8.75 11.88 -8.23
CA ILE A 349 -10.16 12.27 -8.35
C ILE A 349 -11.02 11.00 -8.38
N PRO A 350 -12.22 11.01 -7.79
CA PRO A 350 -13.13 9.87 -7.88
C PRO A 350 -13.50 9.56 -9.33
N LEU A 351 -13.60 8.26 -9.68
CA LEU A 351 -13.89 7.83 -11.05
C LEU A 351 -15.20 8.43 -11.58
N GLU A 352 -16.24 8.41 -10.75
CA GLU A 352 -17.55 8.97 -11.11
C GLU A 352 -17.44 10.43 -11.54
N MET A 353 -16.59 11.23 -10.87
CA MET A 353 -16.33 12.62 -11.22
C MET A 353 -15.51 12.75 -12.52
N MET A 354 -14.56 11.86 -12.76
CA MET A 354 -13.77 11.83 -14.00
C MET A 354 -14.64 11.60 -15.23
N VAL A 355 -15.61 10.68 -15.15
CA VAL A 355 -16.44 10.27 -16.29
C VAL A 355 -17.67 11.13 -16.52
N LYS A 356 -17.92 12.14 -15.68
CA LYS A 356 -18.99 13.13 -15.93
C LYS A 356 -18.80 13.78 -17.29
N SER A 357 -19.90 13.97 -18.02
CA SER A 357 -19.90 14.55 -19.38
C SER A 357 -19.22 15.91 -19.46
N SER A 358 -19.26 16.71 -18.40
CA SER A 358 -18.58 18.01 -18.31
C SER A 358 -17.05 17.91 -18.16
N ASN A 359 -16.56 16.78 -17.63
CA ASN A 359 -15.16 16.57 -17.26
C ASN A 359 -14.43 15.68 -18.25
N LEU A 360 -15.12 14.71 -18.85
CA LEU A 360 -14.57 13.75 -19.80
C LEU A 360 -13.77 14.40 -20.95
N PRO A 361 -14.19 15.54 -21.54
CA PRO A 361 -13.39 16.22 -22.57
C PRO A 361 -11.97 16.60 -22.13
N ARG A 362 -11.74 16.86 -20.83
CA ARG A 362 -10.41 17.18 -20.29
C ARG A 362 -9.50 15.95 -20.34
N LEU A 363 -10.01 14.79 -19.90
CA LEU A 363 -9.29 13.51 -19.99
C LEU A 363 -8.95 13.18 -21.45
N ILE A 364 -9.92 13.34 -22.36
CA ILE A 364 -9.72 13.14 -23.81
C ILE A 364 -8.63 14.08 -24.34
N THR A 365 -8.65 15.37 -23.99
CA THR A 365 -7.64 16.34 -24.43
C THR A 365 -6.24 15.97 -23.92
N TYR A 366 -6.14 15.50 -22.67
CA TYR A 366 -4.90 14.98 -22.11
C TYR A 366 -4.40 13.75 -22.90
N LEU A 367 -5.26 12.76 -23.14
CA LEU A 367 -4.89 11.54 -23.85
C LEU A 367 -4.59 11.77 -25.34
N ASN A 368 -5.25 12.72 -26.01
CA ASN A 368 -4.85 13.18 -27.34
C ASN A 368 -3.40 13.71 -27.33
N THR A 369 -2.98 14.32 -26.24
CA THR A 369 -1.64 14.89 -26.11
C THR A 369 -0.59 13.82 -25.86
N THR A 370 -0.91 12.81 -25.04
CA THR A 370 0.07 11.79 -24.61
C THR A 370 0.06 10.52 -25.46
N ASN A 371 -1.08 10.15 -26.04
CA ASN A 371 -1.29 8.87 -26.71
C ASN A 371 -1.55 8.99 -28.21
N ASP A 372 -2.01 10.14 -28.70
CA ASP A 372 -2.31 10.36 -30.13
C ASP A 372 -1.21 11.13 -30.88
N LYS A 373 0.04 11.01 -30.41
CA LYS A 373 1.24 11.62 -31.03
C LYS A 373 2.30 10.55 -31.32
N ASN A 374 3.28 10.91 -32.16
CA ASN A 374 4.46 10.11 -32.46
C ASN A 374 5.61 10.28 -31.44
N GLU A 375 5.33 10.89 -30.29
CA GLU A 375 6.23 11.03 -29.16
C GLU A 375 5.71 10.17 -28.00
N PHE A 376 6.48 9.16 -27.60
CA PHE A 376 5.98 8.09 -26.74
C PHE A 376 6.37 8.22 -25.26
N ASP A 377 7.15 9.23 -24.89
CA ASP A 377 7.70 9.39 -23.53
C ASP A 377 6.61 9.55 -22.46
N ASN A 378 5.47 10.14 -22.84
CA ASN A 378 4.32 10.33 -21.95
C ASN A 378 3.15 9.39 -22.22
N THR A 379 3.28 8.48 -23.20
CA THR A 379 2.19 7.59 -23.59
C THR A 379 1.78 6.66 -22.46
N ILE A 380 0.49 6.65 -22.16
CA ILE A 380 -0.10 5.74 -21.18
C ILE A 380 -0.35 4.39 -21.86
N TRP A 381 0.10 3.31 -21.22
CA TRP A 381 -0.08 1.93 -21.68
C TRP A 381 -1.13 1.20 -20.86
N PHE A 382 -1.13 1.42 -19.55
CA PHE A 382 -1.99 0.70 -18.62
C PHE A 382 -2.90 1.65 -17.83
N GLY A 383 -4.07 1.16 -17.43
CA GLY A 383 -4.98 1.82 -16.50
C GLY A 383 -5.26 0.94 -15.29
N ILE A 384 -5.52 1.54 -14.12
CA ILE A 384 -5.98 0.84 -12.91
C ILE A 384 -7.29 1.47 -12.44
N VAL A 385 -8.33 0.65 -12.28
CA VAL A 385 -9.60 1.02 -11.65
C VAL A 385 -9.87 0.07 -10.48
N PRO A 386 -9.53 0.45 -9.25
CA PRO A 386 -9.79 -0.40 -8.08
C PRO A 386 -11.26 -0.32 -7.65
N ASP A 387 -11.64 -1.20 -6.73
CA ASP A 387 -12.88 -1.12 -5.95
C ASP A 387 -14.20 -1.01 -6.72
N VAL A 388 -14.33 -1.74 -7.83
CA VAL A 388 -15.58 -1.80 -8.59
C VAL A 388 -16.64 -2.60 -7.81
N GLU A 389 -17.87 -2.12 -7.77
CA GLU A 389 -18.96 -2.75 -7.01
C GLU A 389 -19.14 -4.24 -7.36
N LEU A 390 -19.22 -5.08 -6.32
CA LEU A 390 -19.62 -6.48 -6.41
C LEU A 390 -21.00 -6.62 -5.79
N ASN A 391 -22.04 -6.12 -6.48
CA ASN A 391 -23.41 -6.11 -5.92
C ASN A 391 -23.87 -7.52 -5.52
N GLN A 392 -23.90 -7.79 -4.20
CA GLN A 392 -24.60 -8.93 -3.60
C GLN A 392 -25.97 -8.50 -3.09
N THR A 393 -27.03 -8.88 -3.81
CA THR A 393 -28.39 -8.91 -3.25
C THR A 393 -28.80 -10.36 -3.01
N SER A 394 -28.14 -11.04 -2.08
CA SER A 394 -28.47 -12.44 -1.79
C SER A 394 -28.27 -12.81 -0.31
N GLY A 395 -28.52 -11.86 0.60
CA GLY A 395 -29.00 -12.22 1.93
C GLY A 395 -30.52 -12.40 1.83
N GLY A 396 -31.02 -13.64 1.84
CA GLY A 396 -32.46 -13.89 1.89
C GLY A 396 -33.10 -13.08 3.04
N LYS A 397 -34.32 -12.55 2.84
CA LYS A 397 -35.04 -11.82 3.90
C LYS A 397 -35.23 -12.72 5.12
N LEU A 398 -34.39 -12.52 6.14
CA LEU A 398 -34.51 -13.21 7.43
C LEU A 398 -35.81 -12.77 8.09
N GLN A 399 -36.77 -13.68 8.25
CA GLN A 399 -38.04 -13.38 8.94
C GLN A 399 -37.86 -13.13 10.45
N ARG A 400 -36.78 -13.64 11.06
CA ARG A 400 -36.41 -13.41 12.47
C ARG A 400 -34.89 -13.42 12.64
N VAL A 401 -34.37 -12.39 13.30
CA VAL A 401 -32.98 -12.32 13.77
C VAL A 401 -32.95 -12.93 15.18
N ARG A 402 -32.33 -14.11 15.33
CA ARG A 402 -32.21 -14.82 16.63
C ARG A 402 -30.88 -14.56 17.34
N PHE A 403 -29.88 -14.10 16.60
CA PHE A 403 -28.53 -13.81 17.07
C PHE A 403 -28.11 -12.45 16.53
N ALA A 404 -27.29 -11.71 17.28
CA ALA A 404 -26.65 -10.51 16.76
C ALA A 404 -25.76 -10.91 15.58
N GLY A 405 -26.11 -10.44 14.38
CA GLY A 405 -25.33 -10.65 13.16
C GLY A 405 -24.65 -9.37 12.74
N ASN A 406 -23.60 -9.48 11.93
CA ASN A 406 -22.98 -8.32 11.30
C ASN A 406 -24.03 -7.61 10.42
N LYS A 407 -24.17 -6.29 10.59
CA LYS A 407 -24.84 -5.48 9.58
C LYS A 407 -23.93 -5.46 8.35
N ARG A 408 -24.45 -5.90 7.20
CA ARG A 408 -23.75 -5.71 5.92
C ARG A 408 -23.87 -4.23 5.57
N GLU A 409 -22.85 -3.48 5.89
CA GLU A 409 -22.70 -2.10 5.43
C GLU A 409 -21.99 -2.13 4.08
N GLU A 410 -22.53 -1.42 3.10
CA GLU A 410 -21.87 -1.27 1.80
C GLU A 410 -20.56 -0.51 1.98
N LYS A 411 -19.49 -1.01 1.37
CA LYS A 411 -18.20 -0.33 1.37
C LYS A 411 -18.37 1.05 0.75
N GLN A 412 -18.04 2.11 1.50
CA GLN A 412 -18.06 3.47 0.97
C GLN A 412 -16.91 3.68 -0.03
N GLY A 413 -17.15 4.50 -1.05
CA GLY A 413 -16.14 4.85 -2.05
C GLY A 413 -15.88 3.79 -3.12
N THR A 414 -16.85 2.91 -3.39
CA THR A 414 -16.79 1.97 -4.52
C THR A 414 -17.10 2.65 -5.85
N ASN A 415 -16.57 2.08 -6.93
CA ASN A 415 -16.81 2.53 -8.29
C ASN A 415 -17.95 1.73 -8.93
N SER A 416 -18.88 2.41 -9.60
CA SER A 416 -19.98 1.71 -10.29
C SER A 416 -19.51 1.05 -11.59
N MET A 417 -20.21 0.00 -12.01
CA MET A 417 -19.93 -0.68 -13.28
C MET A 417 -20.19 0.24 -14.48
N GLU A 418 -21.16 1.14 -14.39
CA GLU A 418 -21.45 2.14 -15.42
C GLU A 418 -20.32 3.16 -15.56
N SER A 419 -19.73 3.59 -14.44
CA SER A 419 -18.60 4.53 -14.44
C SER A 419 -17.38 3.89 -15.10
N LEU A 420 -17.10 2.62 -14.81
CA LEU A 420 -16.06 1.86 -15.51
C LEU A 420 -16.36 1.74 -17.01
N ALA A 421 -17.58 1.37 -17.40
CA ALA A 421 -17.95 1.27 -18.81
C ALA A 421 -17.83 2.62 -19.55
N ALA A 422 -18.21 3.73 -18.92
CA ALA A 422 -18.07 5.08 -19.47
C ALA A 422 -16.59 5.46 -19.68
N LEU A 423 -15.74 5.16 -18.69
CA LEU A 423 -14.30 5.35 -18.83
C LEU A 423 -13.74 4.52 -20.00
N MET A 424 -14.06 3.23 -20.05
CA MET A 424 -13.53 2.33 -21.08
C MET A 424 -13.92 2.75 -22.50
N ASN A 425 -15.15 3.21 -22.70
CA ASN A 425 -15.57 3.78 -23.99
C ASN A 425 -14.75 5.03 -24.36
N ALA A 426 -14.42 5.88 -23.39
CA ALA A 426 -13.69 7.11 -23.65
C ALA A 426 -12.20 6.87 -23.93
N ILE A 427 -11.60 5.85 -23.31
CA ILE A 427 -10.16 5.58 -23.44
C ILE A 427 -9.80 4.53 -24.51
N GLU A 428 -10.80 3.82 -25.05
CA GLU A 428 -10.62 2.81 -26.10
C GLU A 428 -9.82 3.29 -27.32
N PRO A 429 -10.06 4.51 -27.87
CA PRO A 429 -9.28 5.01 -29.00
C PRO A 429 -7.76 5.06 -28.74
N TYR A 430 -7.36 5.20 -27.48
CA TYR A 430 -5.95 5.29 -27.07
C TYR A 430 -5.32 3.95 -26.70
N LYS A 431 -6.10 2.86 -26.74
CA LYS A 431 -5.67 1.46 -26.57
C LYS A 431 -4.99 1.20 -25.22
N ILE A 432 -5.57 1.77 -24.16
CA ILE A 432 -5.06 1.65 -22.78
C ILE A 432 -5.64 0.39 -22.14
N SER A 433 -4.81 -0.63 -21.94
CA SER A 433 -5.21 -1.86 -21.24
C SER A 433 -5.45 -1.58 -19.77
N THR A 434 -6.69 -1.70 -19.33
CA THR A 434 -7.13 -1.29 -17.99
C THR A 434 -7.44 -2.50 -17.12
N PHE A 435 -6.70 -2.60 -16.02
CA PHE A 435 -6.87 -3.57 -14.96
C PHE A 435 -7.91 -3.04 -13.97
N PHE A 436 -8.92 -3.83 -13.67
CA PHE A 436 -9.87 -3.48 -12.61
C PHE A 436 -10.09 -4.66 -11.68
N SER A 437 -10.44 -4.37 -10.43
CA SER A 437 -10.84 -5.39 -9.47
C SER A 437 -12.15 -5.00 -8.84
N PHE A 438 -12.82 -6.00 -8.30
CA PHE A 438 -13.99 -5.78 -7.46
C PHE A 438 -13.58 -5.21 -6.09
N CYS A 439 -14.53 -4.59 -5.41
CA CYS A 439 -14.39 -4.03 -4.06
C CYS A 439 -13.75 -5.03 -3.11
N THR A 440 -12.75 -4.59 -2.37
CA THR A 440 -12.09 -5.49 -1.42
C THR A 440 -13.03 -5.95 -0.31
N GLY A 441 -12.82 -7.18 0.14
CA GLY A 441 -13.62 -7.81 1.17
C GLY A 441 -13.52 -9.33 1.08
N GLU A 442 -14.09 -10.02 2.07
CA GLU A 442 -14.06 -11.49 2.19
C GLU A 442 -14.49 -12.19 0.90
N GLU A 443 -15.49 -11.63 0.21
CA GLU A 443 -16.12 -12.16 -1.00
C GLU A 443 -15.26 -12.04 -2.27
N THR A 444 -14.05 -11.49 -2.14
CA THR A 444 -13.11 -11.31 -3.25
C THR A 444 -11.75 -11.93 -2.98
N THR A 445 -11.59 -12.68 -1.89
CA THR A 445 -10.32 -13.27 -1.45
C THR A 445 -10.01 -14.60 -2.15
N PHE A 446 -8.78 -15.08 -1.99
CA PHE A 446 -8.38 -16.44 -2.38
C PHE A 446 -9.28 -17.51 -1.75
N ASN A 447 -9.62 -17.34 -0.46
CA ASN A 447 -10.51 -18.25 0.25
C ASN A 447 -11.88 -18.33 -0.42
N TYR A 448 -12.49 -17.19 -0.75
CA TYR A 448 -13.81 -17.16 -1.38
C TYR A 448 -13.79 -17.82 -2.77
N ILE A 449 -12.81 -17.50 -3.62
CA ILE A 449 -12.70 -18.14 -4.94
C ILE A 449 -12.48 -19.65 -4.79
N SER A 450 -11.71 -20.07 -3.78
CA SER A 450 -11.46 -21.49 -3.51
C SER A 450 -12.70 -22.30 -3.11
N THR A 451 -13.79 -21.62 -2.71
CA THR A 451 -15.05 -22.26 -2.30
C THR A 451 -16.19 -21.99 -3.29
N GLU A 452 -16.38 -20.75 -3.72
CA GLU A 452 -17.52 -20.32 -4.55
C GLU A 452 -17.20 -20.30 -6.06
N GLY A 453 -15.92 -20.36 -6.44
CA GLY A 453 -15.48 -20.30 -7.83
C GLY A 453 -15.54 -18.89 -8.45
N ILE A 454 -15.51 -18.83 -9.78
CA ILE A 454 -15.32 -17.56 -10.53
C ILE A 454 -16.58 -17.05 -11.27
N GLU A 455 -17.67 -17.82 -11.31
CA GLU A 455 -18.83 -17.52 -12.18
C GLU A 455 -19.51 -16.19 -11.80
N LEU A 456 -19.61 -15.88 -10.50
CA LEU A 456 -20.15 -14.60 -10.03
C LEU A 456 -19.42 -13.40 -10.67
N PHE A 457 -18.09 -13.43 -10.68
CA PHE A 457 -17.27 -12.35 -11.23
C PHE A 457 -17.46 -12.21 -12.74
N LYS A 458 -17.54 -13.35 -13.43
CA LYS A 458 -17.78 -13.41 -14.87
C LYS A 458 -19.15 -12.85 -15.23
N ASP A 459 -20.19 -13.25 -14.51
CA ASP A 459 -21.56 -12.74 -14.72
C ASP A 459 -21.63 -11.23 -14.55
N LYS A 460 -20.96 -10.69 -13.50
CA LYS A 460 -20.87 -9.25 -13.27
C LYS A 460 -20.12 -8.49 -14.36
N CYS A 461 -19.20 -9.13 -15.07
CA CYS A 461 -18.47 -8.52 -16.19
C CYS A 461 -19.25 -8.52 -17.52
N THR A 462 -20.42 -9.18 -17.60
CA THR A 462 -21.23 -9.27 -18.83
C THR A 462 -21.47 -7.91 -19.51
N PRO A 463 -21.77 -6.79 -18.81
CA PRO A 463 -21.97 -5.49 -19.44
C PRO A 463 -20.75 -4.95 -20.20
N LEU A 464 -19.55 -5.41 -19.84
CA LEU A 464 -18.28 -5.01 -20.43
C LEU A 464 -17.83 -5.93 -21.58
N MET A 465 -18.52 -7.05 -21.80
CA MET A 465 -18.22 -8.02 -22.87
C MET A 465 -18.91 -7.65 -24.19
N LYS A 466 -18.37 -8.15 -25.30
CA LYS A 466 -18.90 -7.92 -26.67
C LYS A 466 -18.98 -6.43 -27.05
N LYS A 467 -18.12 -5.61 -26.46
CA LYS A 467 -17.90 -4.21 -26.78
C LYS A 467 -16.58 -4.09 -27.53
N THR A 468 -16.39 -2.99 -28.27
CA THR A 468 -15.12 -2.75 -28.96
C THR A 468 -13.97 -2.62 -27.97
N TYR A 469 -14.23 -1.99 -26.82
CA TYR A 469 -13.27 -1.83 -25.74
C TYR A 469 -13.02 -3.10 -24.91
N SER A 470 -13.78 -4.21 -25.08
CA SER A 470 -13.63 -5.42 -24.25
C SER A 470 -12.20 -5.99 -24.29
N GLU A 471 -11.50 -5.80 -25.40
CA GLU A 471 -10.10 -6.15 -25.58
C GLU A 471 -9.14 -5.47 -24.59
N PHE A 472 -9.49 -4.27 -24.12
CA PHE A 472 -8.66 -3.48 -23.23
C PHE A 472 -9.12 -3.57 -21.77
N VAL A 473 -10.09 -4.43 -21.45
CA VAL A 473 -10.62 -4.58 -20.09
C VAL A 473 -10.14 -5.89 -19.47
N ILE A 474 -9.51 -5.80 -18.30
CA ILE A 474 -8.86 -6.93 -17.63
C ILE A 474 -9.39 -7.04 -16.18
N PRO A 475 -10.35 -7.93 -15.89
CA PRO A 475 -10.81 -8.18 -14.53
C PRO A 475 -9.74 -8.97 -13.75
N CYS A 476 -9.36 -8.48 -12.58
CA CYS A 476 -8.31 -9.04 -11.75
C CYS A 476 -8.91 -9.67 -10.49
N ILE A 477 -8.58 -10.94 -10.23
CA ILE A 477 -9.08 -11.72 -9.09
C ILE A 477 -8.02 -12.74 -8.62
N PRO A 478 -8.09 -13.19 -7.36
CA PRO A 478 -8.71 -12.54 -6.21
C PRO A 478 -7.94 -11.31 -5.73
N ASN A 479 -8.56 -10.51 -4.86
CA ASN A 479 -7.90 -9.51 -4.03
C ASN A 479 -7.04 -10.20 -2.96
N ALA A 480 -5.91 -9.58 -2.63
CA ALA A 480 -4.98 -10.11 -1.64
C ALA A 480 -5.39 -9.72 -0.22
N THR A 481 -5.16 -10.63 0.74
CA THR A 481 -5.44 -10.45 2.16
C THR A 481 -4.17 -10.09 2.91
N ILE A 482 -4.16 -8.90 3.51
CA ILE A 482 -3.08 -8.41 4.37
C ILE A 482 -3.32 -8.89 5.80
N ILE A 483 -4.53 -8.64 6.32
CA ILE A 483 -4.97 -9.13 7.63
C ILE A 483 -6.32 -9.83 7.45
N PRO A 484 -6.39 -11.15 7.67
CA PRO A 484 -7.66 -11.88 7.71
C PRO A 484 -8.55 -11.39 8.86
N LYS A 485 -9.86 -11.30 8.64
CA LYS A 485 -10.80 -10.84 9.67
C LYS A 485 -10.80 -11.72 10.92
N ASP A 486 -10.61 -13.04 10.78
CA ASP A 486 -10.55 -13.99 11.89
C ASP A 486 -9.25 -13.91 12.70
N LYS A 487 -8.19 -13.29 12.14
CA LYS A 487 -6.87 -13.12 12.78
C LYS A 487 -6.55 -11.67 13.14
N SER A 488 -7.54 -10.80 13.07
CA SER A 488 -7.44 -9.35 13.30
C SER A 488 -7.52 -8.91 14.76
N GLY A 489 -7.69 -9.87 15.68
CA GLY A 489 -7.90 -9.59 17.10
C GLY A 489 -6.62 -9.11 17.77
N LEU A 490 -6.69 -7.94 18.39
CA LEU A 490 -5.65 -7.32 19.19
C LEU A 490 -6.09 -7.22 20.65
N VAL A 491 -5.21 -7.58 21.58
CA VAL A 491 -5.41 -7.31 23.01
C VAL A 491 -4.74 -5.97 23.31
N LEU A 492 -5.51 -5.03 23.85
CA LEU A 492 -5.00 -3.71 24.25
C LEU A 492 -4.39 -3.78 25.64
N ASP A 493 -5.21 -4.16 26.63
CA ASP A 493 -4.79 -4.46 28.00
C ASP A 493 -5.95 -5.15 28.76
N LYS A 494 -5.83 -5.30 30.08
CA LYS A 494 -6.91 -5.71 30.98
C LYS A 494 -7.34 -4.55 31.86
N LYS A 495 -8.60 -4.58 32.31
CA LYS A 495 -9.09 -3.64 33.31
C LYS A 495 -8.31 -3.78 34.62
N MET A 496 -8.17 -2.67 35.33
CA MET A 496 -7.71 -2.67 36.70
C MET A 496 -8.87 -2.88 37.67
N VAL A 497 -8.61 -3.70 38.67
CA VAL A 497 -9.52 -3.98 39.79
C VAL A 497 -8.78 -3.71 41.09
N MET A 498 -9.54 -3.28 42.10
CA MET A 498 -9.06 -3.08 43.46
C MET A 498 -9.77 -4.09 44.36
N ASP A 499 -9.03 -4.77 45.22
CA ASP A 499 -9.60 -5.69 46.21
C ASP A 499 -10.12 -4.95 47.45
N GLU A 500 -10.75 -5.69 48.37
CA GLU A 500 -11.29 -5.14 49.63
C GLU A 500 -10.20 -4.59 50.57
N GLU A 501 -8.93 -4.95 50.34
CA GLU A 501 -7.76 -4.50 51.10
C GLU A 501 -7.08 -3.26 50.49
N GLY A 502 -7.56 -2.79 49.32
CA GLY A 502 -7.00 -1.64 48.61
C GLY A 502 -5.77 -1.96 47.74
N ASN A 503 -5.49 -3.24 47.50
CA ASN A 503 -4.47 -3.67 46.55
C ASN A 503 -5.03 -3.58 45.13
N VAL A 504 -4.23 -3.06 44.21
CA VAL A 504 -4.60 -2.90 42.81
C VAL A 504 -3.91 -3.97 41.98
N ALA A 505 -4.67 -4.65 41.12
CA ALA A 505 -4.16 -5.62 40.18
C ALA A 505 -4.87 -5.54 38.83
N LEU A 506 -4.23 -6.07 37.79
CA LEU A 506 -4.91 -6.33 36.53
C LEU A 506 -5.88 -7.50 36.72
N SER A 507 -7.11 -7.36 36.21
CA SER A 507 -8.12 -8.39 36.31
C SER A 507 -7.65 -9.71 35.70
N THR A 508 -7.99 -10.82 36.35
CA THR A 508 -7.75 -12.17 35.82
C THR A 508 -8.96 -12.71 35.05
N GLU A 509 -10.09 -12.00 35.11
CA GLU A 509 -11.31 -12.39 34.43
C GLU A 509 -11.17 -12.27 32.91
N LYS A 510 -11.77 -13.22 32.19
CA LYS A 510 -11.72 -13.23 30.72
C LYS A 510 -12.50 -12.06 30.10
N ASP A 511 -13.55 -11.61 30.77
CA ASP A 511 -14.45 -10.56 30.28
C ASP A 511 -13.85 -9.15 30.44
N ASP A 512 -12.81 -9.01 31.27
CA ASP A 512 -12.09 -7.76 31.50
C ASP A 512 -10.88 -7.57 30.57
N VAL A 513 -10.64 -8.50 29.66
CA VAL A 513 -9.63 -8.36 28.61
C VAL A 513 -10.17 -7.42 27.52
N MET A 514 -9.61 -6.22 27.43
CA MET A 514 -9.97 -5.27 26.39
C MET A 514 -9.35 -5.68 25.06
N LYS A 515 -10.23 -6.07 24.13
CA LYS A 515 -9.87 -6.46 22.77
C LYS A 515 -10.44 -5.51 21.74
N MET A 516 -9.68 -5.36 20.67
CA MET A 516 -10.05 -4.66 19.45
C MET A 516 -9.96 -5.64 18.29
N TRP A 517 -10.81 -5.49 17.27
CA TRP A 517 -10.69 -6.24 16.03
C TRP A 517 -10.56 -5.25 14.89
N LEU A 518 -9.49 -5.38 14.12
CA LEU A 518 -9.41 -4.69 12.84
C LEU A 518 -10.39 -5.38 11.90
N GLU A 519 -11.19 -4.62 11.14
CA GLU A 519 -11.84 -5.25 10.00
C GLU A 519 -10.74 -5.76 9.05
N GLY A 520 -10.97 -6.90 8.39
CA GLY A 520 -9.98 -7.45 7.46
C GLY A 520 -9.49 -6.38 6.48
N ILE A 521 -8.17 -6.36 6.25
CA ILE A 521 -7.48 -5.39 5.39
C ILE A 521 -6.99 -6.13 4.16
N TYR A 522 -7.27 -5.55 3.00
CA TYR A 522 -7.09 -6.19 1.70
C TYR A 522 -6.42 -5.25 0.70
N VAL A 523 -5.81 -5.81 -0.34
CA VAL A 523 -5.28 -5.05 -1.47
C VAL A 523 -6.00 -5.48 -2.74
N SER A 524 -6.42 -4.49 -3.53
CA SER A 524 -7.06 -4.71 -4.81
C SER A 524 -6.11 -5.40 -5.79
N ALA A 525 -6.60 -6.49 -6.41
CA ALA A 525 -5.88 -7.30 -7.38
C ALA A 525 -5.41 -6.49 -8.61
N ALA A 526 -6.09 -5.38 -8.91
CA ALA A 526 -5.77 -4.53 -10.05
C ALA A 526 -4.40 -3.87 -9.92
N TYR A 527 -4.01 -3.48 -8.71
CA TYR A 527 -2.68 -2.90 -8.45
C TYR A 527 -1.57 -3.92 -8.67
N GLU A 528 -1.74 -5.13 -8.13
CA GLU A 528 -0.78 -6.22 -8.29
C GLU A 528 -0.65 -6.64 -9.75
N ALA A 529 -1.77 -6.81 -10.46
CA ALA A 529 -1.79 -7.22 -11.86
C ALA A 529 -1.15 -6.17 -12.77
N ALA A 530 -1.52 -4.90 -12.62
CA ALA A 530 -0.90 -3.83 -13.37
C ALA A 530 0.59 -3.67 -13.02
N GLY A 531 0.97 -3.85 -11.76
CA GLY A 531 2.35 -3.77 -11.29
C GLY A 531 3.24 -4.85 -11.91
N ILE A 532 2.78 -6.12 -11.90
CA ILE A 532 3.57 -7.23 -12.44
C ILE A 532 3.68 -7.13 -13.96
N VAL A 533 2.61 -6.70 -14.62
CA VAL A 533 2.61 -6.45 -16.07
C VAL A 533 3.56 -5.31 -16.42
N ALA A 534 3.53 -4.21 -15.67
CA ALA A 534 4.44 -3.07 -15.84
C ALA A 534 5.89 -3.44 -15.55
N ALA A 535 6.14 -4.34 -14.60
CA ALA A 535 7.48 -4.79 -14.26
C ALA A 535 8.11 -5.62 -15.39
N TRP A 536 7.38 -6.59 -15.96
CA TRP A 536 7.93 -7.44 -17.02
C TRP A 536 8.10 -6.74 -18.36
N GLN A 537 7.51 -5.55 -18.55
CA GLN A 537 7.84 -4.71 -19.71
C GLN A 537 9.32 -4.33 -19.75
N CYS A 538 9.99 -4.27 -18.60
CA CYS A 538 11.40 -3.94 -18.50
C CYS A 538 12.30 -5.10 -18.96
N PRO A 539 13.20 -4.89 -19.93
CA PRO A 539 14.14 -5.93 -20.36
C PRO A 539 15.06 -6.40 -19.22
N GLU A 540 15.50 -5.51 -18.32
CA GLU A 540 16.33 -5.90 -17.16
C GLU A 540 15.57 -6.78 -16.16
N TYR A 541 14.24 -6.62 -16.06
CA TYR A 541 13.41 -7.48 -15.21
C TYR A 541 13.39 -8.91 -15.75
N LEU A 542 13.20 -9.04 -17.07
CA LEU A 542 13.18 -10.32 -17.76
C LEU A 542 14.56 -10.98 -17.78
N LYS A 543 15.63 -10.22 -18.05
CA LYS A 543 17.01 -10.73 -18.12
C LYS A 543 17.49 -11.34 -16.81
N GLN A 544 17.03 -10.85 -15.66
CA GLN A 544 17.35 -11.43 -14.35
C GLN A 544 16.64 -12.78 -14.10
N ARG A 545 15.58 -13.09 -14.86
CA ARG A 545 14.73 -14.28 -14.68
C ARG A 545 14.87 -15.28 -15.82
N PHE A 546 15.18 -14.82 -17.02
CA PHE A 546 15.25 -15.59 -18.26
C PHE A 546 16.61 -15.38 -18.94
N LYS A 547 17.24 -16.49 -19.33
CA LYS A 547 18.56 -16.48 -19.98
C LYS A 547 18.53 -15.82 -21.36
N ASP A 548 17.49 -16.10 -22.14
CA ASP A 548 17.36 -15.65 -23.52
C ASP A 548 16.49 -14.40 -23.60
N THR A 549 17.00 -13.28 -23.05
CA THR A 549 16.33 -11.98 -23.09
C THR A 549 17.10 -10.99 -23.95
N SER A 550 16.41 -10.31 -24.87
CA SER A 550 17.01 -9.21 -25.63
C SER A 550 16.91 -7.91 -24.85
N MET A 551 18.00 -7.15 -24.77
CA MET A 551 17.94 -5.79 -24.24
C MET A 551 17.31 -4.80 -25.23
N GLU A 552 17.10 -5.18 -26.49
CA GLU A 552 16.54 -4.31 -27.55
C GLU A 552 15.01 -4.21 -27.54
N TYR A 553 14.32 -5.13 -26.87
CA TYR A 553 12.86 -5.25 -26.95
C TYR A 553 12.20 -5.11 -25.58
N PRO A 554 11.07 -4.38 -25.48
CA PRO A 554 10.27 -4.41 -24.26
C PRO A 554 9.58 -5.77 -24.10
N GLY A 555 9.15 -6.09 -22.88
CA GLY A 555 8.39 -7.30 -22.57
C GLY A 555 6.92 -7.30 -23.04
N VAL A 556 6.59 -6.68 -24.17
CA VAL A 556 5.21 -6.62 -24.69
C VAL A 556 4.71 -8.00 -25.17
N ARG A 557 5.60 -8.83 -25.72
CA ARG A 557 5.29 -10.19 -26.22
C ARG A 557 5.40 -11.28 -25.15
N PHE A 558 5.94 -10.94 -23.97
CA PHE A 558 6.11 -11.88 -22.87
C PHE A 558 4.76 -12.48 -22.47
N ASP A 559 4.62 -13.79 -22.67
CA ASP A 559 3.44 -14.54 -22.28
C ASP A 559 3.71 -15.20 -20.93
N ILE A 560 3.13 -14.64 -19.86
CA ILE A 560 3.31 -15.18 -18.51
C ILE A 560 2.67 -16.57 -18.34
N GLU A 561 1.69 -16.94 -19.18
CA GLU A 561 1.04 -18.25 -19.13
C GLU A 561 1.85 -19.36 -19.82
N ALA A 562 2.90 -19.02 -20.56
CA ALA A 562 3.70 -20.00 -21.28
C ALA A 562 4.68 -20.73 -20.37
N ASP A 563 4.73 -22.07 -20.50
CA ASP A 563 5.66 -22.95 -19.78
C ASP A 563 5.76 -22.64 -18.27
N ASP A 564 6.97 -22.42 -17.76
CA ASP A 564 7.26 -22.09 -16.37
C ASP A 564 7.36 -20.57 -16.13
N ASN A 565 6.92 -19.72 -17.07
CA ASN A 565 7.12 -18.27 -16.99
C ASN A 565 6.50 -17.67 -15.71
N ALA A 566 5.31 -18.11 -15.32
CA ALA A 566 4.65 -17.69 -14.09
C ALA A 566 5.40 -18.07 -12.80
N LEU A 567 6.25 -19.11 -12.84
CA LEU A 567 7.08 -19.55 -11.72
C LEU A 567 8.38 -18.75 -11.60
N LEU A 568 8.78 -18.08 -12.69
CA LEU A 568 9.97 -17.22 -12.75
C LEU A 568 9.62 -15.74 -12.54
N ALA A 569 8.49 -15.29 -13.11
CA ALA A 569 7.96 -13.94 -12.96
C ALA A 569 6.86 -13.90 -11.88
N THR A 570 7.22 -14.31 -10.66
CA THR A 570 6.30 -14.35 -9.52
C THR A 570 6.00 -12.95 -8.98
N THR A 571 4.89 -12.82 -8.25
CA THR A 571 4.54 -11.54 -7.59
C THR A 571 5.36 -11.32 -6.30
N SER A 572 5.28 -10.11 -5.76
CA SER A 572 5.86 -9.76 -4.45
C SER A 572 5.05 -10.30 -3.26
N MET A 573 3.84 -10.79 -3.50
CA MET A 573 2.90 -11.18 -2.45
C MET A 573 3.07 -12.67 -2.12
N THR A 574 3.07 -13.01 -0.85
CA THR A 574 3.16 -14.41 -0.39
C THR A 574 1.82 -15.12 -0.51
N LYS A 575 1.88 -16.43 -0.75
CA LYS A 575 0.72 -17.34 -0.75
C LYS A 575 -0.23 -17.14 0.42
N GLU A 576 -1.51 -17.36 0.17
CA GLU A 576 -2.59 -17.23 1.17
C GLU A 576 -3.21 -18.55 1.56
N ILE A 577 -3.36 -19.45 0.58
CA ILE A 577 -3.99 -20.77 0.70
C ILE A 577 -3.09 -21.85 0.09
N SER A 578 -3.45 -23.12 0.28
CA SER A 578 -2.70 -24.26 -0.28
C SER A 578 -2.84 -24.44 -1.80
N GLY A 579 -3.85 -23.79 -2.41
CA GLY A 579 -4.10 -23.80 -3.84
C GLY A 579 -5.57 -23.98 -4.20
N PHE A 580 -5.89 -23.88 -5.49
CA PHE A 580 -7.25 -24.11 -5.98
C PHE A 580 -7.52 -25.60 -6.22
N THR A 581 -8.76 -26.02 -5.99
CA THR A 581 -9.20 -27.38 -6.35
C THR A 581 -9.21 -27.59 -7.86
N ASN A 582 -9.11 -28.84 -8.31
CA ASN A 582 -9.18 -29.17 -9.75
C ASN A 582 -10.49 -28.71 -10.39
N ALA A 583 -11.61 -28.72 -9.65
CA ALA A 583 -12.89 -28.24 -10.16
C ALA A 583 -12.83 -26.74 -10.52
N ILE A 584 -12.22 -25.94 -9.66
CA ILE A 584 -12.06 -24.49 -9.87
C ILE A 584 -11.07 -24.22 -11.01
N LYS A 585 -9.94 -24.93 -11.03
CA LYS A 585 -8.97 -24.85 -12.13
C LYS A 585 -9.59 -25.18 -13.48
N ASN A 586 -10.45 -26.20 -13.54
CA ASN A 586 -11.18 -26.58 -14.74
C ASN A 586 -12.18 -25.51 -15.16
N SER A 587 -12.91 -24.88 -14.22
CA SER A 587 -13.82 -23.76 -14.49
C SER A 587 -13.06 -22.55 -15.06
N ILE A 588 -11.92 -22.19 -14.46
CA ILE A 588 -11.04 -21.13 -14.96
C ILE A 588 -10.54 -21.47 -16.36
N ASN A 589 -10.03 -22.69 -16.59
CA ASN A 589 -9.47 -23.09 -17.88
C ASN A 589 -10.51 -23.22 -18.99
N HIS A 590 -11.76 -23.57 -18.66
CA HIS A 590 -12.82 -23.71 -19.66
C HIS A 590 -13.13 -22.39 -20.37
N THR A 591 -13.01 -21.27 -19.66
CA THR A 591 -13.35 -19.94 -20.19
C THR A 591 -12.12 -19.06 -20.38
N GLY A 592 -11.04 -19.31 -19.64
CA GLY A 592 -9.90 -18.41 -19.53
C GLY A 592 -10.28 -17.06 -18.90
N PHE A 593 -11.27 -16.99 -18.02
CA PHE A 593 -11.76 -15.70 -17.55
C PHE A 593 -10.73 -14.93 -16.68
N GLY A 594 -10.35 -13.74 -17.16
CA GLY A 594 -9.67 -12.70 -16.38
C GLY A 594 -8.18 -12.89 -16.11
N PHE A 595 -7.65 -11.97 -15.32
CA PHE A 595 -6.33 -12.04 -14.72
C PHE A 595 -6.47 -12.72 -13.35
N VAL A 596 -6.11 -13.99 -13.29
CA VAL A 596 -6.33 -14.86 -12.13
C VAL A 596 -5.01 -15.13 -11.45
N PHE A 597 -4.89 -14.72 -10.19
CA PHE A 597 -3.79 -15.12 -9.32
C PHE A 597 -4.03 -16.50 -8.71
N SER A 598 -2.96 -17.26 -8.48
CA SER A 598 -2.98 -18.55 -7.81
C SER A 598 -1.99 -18.60 -6.67
N SER A 599 -2.42 -19.27 -5.60
CA SER A 599 -1.63 -19.57 -4.41
C SER A 599 -1.16 -21.03 -4.39
N ASP A 600 -1.17 -21.72 -5.54
CA ASP A 600 -0.84 -23.14 -5.65
C ASP A 600 0.58 -23.45 -5.18
N ASN A 601 0.73 -24.58 -4.49
CA ASN A 601 2.03 -25.18 -4.21
C ASN A 601 2.75 -25.56 -5.51
N ALA A 602 3.90 -24.91 -5.73
CA ALA A 602 4.70 -25.06 -6.94
C ALA A 602 6.18 -25.05 -6.56
N GLN A 603 6.99 -25.77 -7.35
CA GLN A 603 8.43 -25.79 -7.22
C GLN A 603 9.05 -25.55 -8.59
N TYR A 604 10.13 -24.77 -8.63
CA TYR A 604 10.92 -24.56 -9.81
C TYR A 604 12.37 -24.96 -9.52
N LYS A 605 12.90 -25.92 -10.29
CA LYS A 605 14.27 -26.46 -10.11
C LYS A 605 14.60 -26.89 -8.67
N GLY A 606 13.63 -27.48 -7.97
CA GLY A 606 13.77 -27.95 -6.59
C GLY A 606 13.67 -26.86 -5.52
N GLN A 607 13.41 -25.60 -5.91
CA GLN A 607 13.10 -24.51 -4.99
C GLN A 607 11.59 -24.29 -4.92
N GLU A 608 11.06 -24.15 -3.72
CA GLU A 608 9.66 -23.85 -3.50
C GLU A 608 9.34 -22.41 -3.86
N ILE A 609 8.28 -22.21 -4.66
CA ILE A 609 7.74 -20.89 -4.94
C ILE A 609 6.84 -20.51 -3.77
N LYS A 610 7.24 -19.50 -2.99
CA LYS A 610 6.47 -19.03 -1.82
C LYS A 610 5.50 -17.89 -2.13
N SER A 611 5.66 -17.28 -3.30
CA SER A 611 4.83 -16.18 -3.77
C SER A 611 3.56 -16.66 -4.46
N ILE A 612 2.59 -15.75 -4.54
CA ILE A 612 1.47 -15.83 -5.46
C ILE A 612 2.02 -15.80 -6.90
N THR A 613 1.37 -16.56 -7.77
CA THR A 613 1.72 -16.67 -9.20
C THR A 613 0.54 -16.26 -10.06
N VAL A 614 0.82 -15.90 -11.31
CA VAL A 614 -0.24 -15.59 -12.28
C VAL A 614 -0.66 -16.89 -12.96
N TYR A 615 -1.92 -17.29 -12.77
CA TYR A 615 -2.48 -18.51 -13.36
C TYR A 615 -3.10 -18.26 -14.74
N LYS A 616 -3.77 -17.11 -14.90
CA LYS A 616 -4.30 -16.62 -16.18
C LYS A 616 -4.10 -15.12 -16.28
N ALA A 617 -3.88 -14.62 -17.49
CA ALA A 617 -3.71 -13.22 -17.84
C ALA A 617 -4.52 -12.92 -19.10
N ARG A 618 -5.85 -12.81 -18.95
CA ARG A 618 -6.82 -12.70 -20.06
C ARG A 618 -7.67 -11.42 -19.96
N ASN A 619 -8.04 -10.87 -21.12
CA ASN A 619 -8.95 -9.71 -21.23
C ASN A 619 -10.41 -10.15 -21.44
N LEU A 620 -11.34 -9.20 -21.58
CA LEU A 620 -12.77 -9.51 -21.84
C LEU A 620 -13.11 -9.72 -23.32
N LEU A 621 -12.13 -9.71 -24.23
CA LEU A 621 -12.39 -10.10 -25.61
C LEU A 621 -12.49 -11.62 -25.70
N SER A 622 -13.66 -12.10 -26.10
CA SER A 622 -13.91 -13.52 -26.30
C SER A 622 -13.92 -13.87 -27.79
N ARG A 623 -13.23 -14.97 -28.14
CA ARG A 623 -13.33 -15.62 -29.45
C ARG A 623 -13.93 -17.01 -29.26
N GLY A 624 -15.24 -17.14 -29.51
CA GLY A 624 -15.96 -18.37 -29.20
C GLY A 624 -16.23 -18.49 -27.71
N ASN A 625 -15.61 -19.48 -27.05
CA ASN A 625 -15.83 -19.76 -25.62
C ASN A 625 -14.66 -19.31 -24.71
N GLU A 626 -13.53 -18.89 -25.28
CA GLU A 626 -12.33 -18.52 -24.51
C GLU A 626 -12.02 -17.03 -24.63
N PHE A 627 -11.53 -16.45 -23.53
CA PHE A 627 -11.00 -15.09 -23.46
C PHE A 627 -9.53 -15.02 -23.91
N GLU A 628 -9.16 -13.90 -24.51
CA GLU A 628 -7.85 -13.78 -25.17
C GLU A 628 -6.70 -13.38 -24.20
N PRO A 629 -5.49 -13.95 -24.35
CA PRO A 629 -4.30 -13.49 -23.64
C PRO A 629 -3.99 -12.02 -23.85
N ILE A 630 -3.66 -11.32 -22.77
CA ILE A 630 -3.36 -9.88 -22.82
C ILE A 630 -2.15 -9.57 -23.71
N TYR A 631 -1.15 -10.46 -23.79
CA TYR A 631 0.06 -10.21 -24.58
C TYR A 631 -0.27 -9.98 -26.07
N LYS A 632 -1.32 -10.61 -26.61
CA LYS A 632 -1.72 -10.42 -28.01
C LYS A 632 -2.16 -8.97 -28.26
N THR A 633 -2.96 -8.43 -27.36
CA THR A 633 -3.37 -7.01 -27.39
C THR A 633 -2.19 -6.06 -27.22
N LEU A 634 -1.26 -6.37 -26.30
CA LEU A 634 -0.06 -5.55 -26.07
C LEU A 634 0.84 -5.51 -27.30
N VAL A 635 1.08 -6.66 -27.93
CA VAL A 635 1.91 -6.77 -29.14
C VAL A 635 1.27 -6.04 -30.32
N VAL A 636 -0.03 -6.23 -30.55
CA VAL A 636 -0.74 -5.53 -31.64
C VAL A 636 -0.68 -4.01 -31.43
N THR A 637 -0.91 -3.54 -30.19
CA THR A 637 -0.82 -2.11 -29.84
C THR A 637 0.60 -1.57 -30.05
N TYR A 638 1.63 -2.35 -29.69
CA TYR A 638 3.03 -1.98 -29.91
C TYR A 638 3.39 -1.92 -31.40
N ILE A 639 2.99 -2.93 -32.19
CA ILE A 639 3.22 -2.98 -33.64
C ILE A 639 2.58 -1.76 -34.31
N GLU A 640 1.35 -1.42 -33.95
CA GLU A 640 0.66 -0.25 -34.50
C GLU A 640 1.38 1.06 -34.20
N ARG A 641 1.83 1.27 -32.95
CA ARG A 641 2.57 2.48 -32.55
C ARG A 641 3.90 2.59 -33.29
N MET A 642 4.62 1.47 -33.42
CA MET A 642 5.86 1.41 -34.21
C MET A 642 5.59 1.65 -35.70
N LEU A 643 4.51 1.08 -36.24
CA LEU A 643 4.10 1.31 -37.62
C LEU A 643 3.78 2.78 -37.83
N ARG A 644 2.97 3.41 -36.97
CA ARG A 644 2.63 4.84 -37.03
C ARG A 644 3.87 5.71 -37.09
N PHE A 645 4.84 5.46 -36.20
CA PHE A 645 6.10 6.20 -36.14
C PHE A 645 6.92 6.06 -37.42
N TYR A 646 7.26 4.83 -37.82
CA TYR A 646 8.12 4.61 -38.99
C TYR A 646 7.45 4.98 -40.31
N SER A 647 6.12 4.89 -40.36
CA SER A 647 5.34 5.32 -41.51
C SER A 647 5.01 6.82 -41.52
N ALA A 648 5.39 7.57 -40.48
CA ALA A 648 5.05 8.97 -40.28
C ALA A 648 3.55 9.23 -40.48
N ASP A 649 2.75 8.61 -39.60
CA ASP A 649 1.28 8.61 -39.63
C ASP A 649 0.69 7.89 -40.84
N PHE A 650 1.16 6.66 -41.09
CA PHE A 650 0.56 5.70 -42.02
C PHE A 650 0.62 6.08 -43.51
N LYS A 651 1.73 6.69 -43.94
CA LYS A 651 2.01 6.93 -45.37
C LYS A 651 2.31 5.62 -46.11
N GLN A 652 1.59 5.39 -47.20
CA GLN A 652 1.62 4.13 -47.97
C GLN A 652 3.03 3.67 -48.35
N ASP A 653 3.86 4.55 -48.92
CA ASP A 653 5.23 4.21 -49.37
C ASP A 653 6.14 3.77 -48.20
N LYS A 654 5.92 4.33 -47.01
CA LYS A 654 6.68 3.98 -45.82
C LYS A 654 6.15 2.72 -45.14
N ILE A 655 4.85 2.44 -45.24
CA ILE A 655 4.25 1.16 -44.85
C ILE A 655 4.86 0.03 -45.68
N GLU A 656 4.91 0.19 -47.01
CA GLU A 656 5.55 -0.79 -47.90
C GLU A 656 7.02 -1.03 -47.51
N LYS A 657 7.76 0.04 -47.17
CA LYS A 657 9.13 -0.06 -46.67
C LYS A 657 9.22 -0.83 -45.34
N PHE A 658 8.28 -0.58 -44.41
CA PHE A 658 8.22 -1.24 -43.11
C PHE A 658 8.09 -2.77 -43.24
N PHE A 659 7.24 -3.23 -44.17
CA PHE A 659 6.96 -4.65 -44.42
C PHE A 659 7.83 -5.28 -45.51
N SER A 660 8.78 -4.54 -46.10
CA SER A 660 9.66 -5.03 -47.16
C SER A 660 10.64 -6.12 -46.69
N ASN A 661 11.12 -6.94 -47.62
CA ASN A 661 12.16 -7.97 -47.36
C ASN A 661 13.58 -7.38 -47.25
N ASN A 662 13.72 -6.06 -47.13
CA ASN A 662 15.01 -5.43 -46.92
C ASN A 662 15.51 -5.79 -45.51
N PRO A 663 16.76 -6.26 -45.31
CA PRO A 663 17.29 -6.59 -43.99
C PRO A 663 17.17 -5.47 -42.94
N ASN A 664 17.14 -4.21 -43.39
CA ASN A 664 16.99 -3.04 -42.53
C ASN A 664 15.53 -2.62 -42.27
N SER A 665 14.54 -3.32 -42.84
CA SER A 665 13.12 -3.07 -42.54
C SER A 665 12.81 -3.47 -41.10
N GLN A 666 11.78 -2.85 -40.50
CA GLN A 666 11.41 -3.16 -39.12
C GLN A 666 10.90 -4.59 -38.98
N LYS A 667 10.13 -5.08 -39.99
CA LYS A 667 9.70 -6.48 -40.03
C LYS A 667 10.88 -7.44 -40.07
N SER A 668 11.83 -7.25 -40.99
CA SER A 668 12.98 -8.16 -41.12
C SER A 668 13.87 -8.18 -39.89
N ARG A 669 13.99 -7.05 -39.17
CA ARG A 669 14.69 -7.00 -37.88
C ARG A 669 13.99 -7.83 -36.80
N TRP A 670 12.66 -7.76 -36.71
CA TRP A 670 11.90 -8.60 -35.79
C TRP A 670 12.01 -10.09 -36.16
N ASP A 671 11.92 -10.42 -37.46
CA ASP A 671 12.06 -11.80 -37.96
C ASP A 671 13.46 -12.39 -37.68
N ALA A 672 14.52 -11.59 -37.71
CA ALA A 672 15.88 -12.04 -37.44
C ALA A 672 16.16 -12.35 -35.96
N SER A 673 15.24 -12.02 -35.06
CA SER A 673 15.44 -12.09 -33.61
C SER A 673 14.34 -12.85 -32.89
N ARG A 674 13.85 -13.98 -33.42
CA ARG A 674 12.71 -14.73 -32.84
C ARG A 674 13.02 -15.53 -31.57
N GLN A 675 14.30 -15.68 -31.23
CA GLN A 675 14.79 -16.57 -30.18
C GLN A 675 14.63 -16.06 -28.74
N TYR A 676 14.31 -14.77 -28.53
CA TYR A 676 14.25 -14.21 -27.18
C TYR A 676 12.84 -14.26 -26.60
N VAL A 677 12.75 -14.36 -25.26
CA VAL A 677 11.47 -14.41 -24.54
C VAL A 677 10.61 -13.16 -24.77
N ASN A 678 11.24 -12.02 -25.06
CA ASN A 678 10.62 -10.73 -25.32
C ASN A 678 10.70 -10.29 -26.79
N SER A 679 11.09 -11.17 -27.71
CA SER A 679 11.03 -10.89 -29.14
C SER A 679 9.63 -10.52 -29.58
N ILE A 680 9.47 -9.48 -30.41
CA ILE A 680 8.14 -9.02 -30.86
C ILE A 680 7.41 -10.08 -31.68
N LEU A 681 8.16 -10.82 -32.50
CA LEU A 681 7.70 -12.01 -33.21
C LEU A 681 8.47 -13.21 -32.67
N GLN A 682 7.78 -14.32 -32.40
CA GLN A 682 8.38 -15.59 -32.01
C GLN A 682 8.23 -16.64 -33.12
N ASP A 683 8.80 -17.83 -32.93
CA ASP A 683 8.65 -18.92 -33.88
C ASP A 683 7.17 -19.32 -34.05
N GLY A 684 6.74 -19.44 -35.31
CA GLY A 684 5.34 -19.67 -35.66
C GLY A 684 4.46 -18.42 -35.75
N ASP A 685 4.98 -17.23 -35.38
CA ASP A 685 4.26 -15.97 -35.60
C ASP A 685 4.47 -15.45 -37.04
N GLU A 686 3.44 -14.85 -37.62
CA GLU A 686 3.50 -14.24 -38.95
C GLU A 686 2.97 -12.80 -38.90
N LEU A 687 3.58 -11.93 -39.72
CA LEU A 687 3.19 -10.53 -39.85
C LEU A 687 3.06 -10.17 -41.33
N GLU A 688 1.81 -9.98 -41.76
CA GLU A 688 1.45 -9.70 -43.14
C GLU A 688 0.73 -8.36 -43.26
N CYS A 689 0.78 -7.77 -44.46
CA CYS A 689 0.18 -6.49 -44.76
C CYS A 689 -0.50 -6.57 -46.13
N SER A 690 -1.76 -6.12 -46.20
CA SER A 690 -2.54 -5.97 -47.43
C SER A 690 -3.06 -4.55 -47.52
N ILE A 691 -2.79 -3.88 -48.63
CA ILE A 691 -3.22 -2.50 -48.86
C ILE A 691 -4.38 -2.49 -49.84
N ASP A 692 -5.53 -1.97 -49.40
CA ASP A 692 -6.66 -1.68 -50.26
C ASP A 692 -6.62 -0.20 -50.68
N GLU A 693 -6.05 0.06 -51.85
CA GLU A 693 -5.92 1.41 -52.43
C GLU A 693 -7.27 2.06 -52.71
N LYS A 694 -8.32 1.27 -52.97
CA LYS A 694 -9.65 1.77 -53.31
C LYS A 694 -10.33 2.41 -52.11
N TYR A 695 -10.21 1.79 -50.94
CA TYR A 695 -10.75 2.32 -49.70
C TYR A 695 -9.74 3.15 -48.90
N GLY A 696 -8.45 3.07 -49.23
CA GLY A 696 -7.39 3.78 -48.51
C GLY A 696 -7.15 3.16 -47.13
N VAL A 697 -7.22 1.83 -47.04
CA VAL A 697 -7.09 1.08 -45.78
C VAL A 697 -5.96 0.07 -45.93
N CYS A 698 -5.16 -0.05 -44.89
CA CYS A 698 -4.14 -1.08 -44.74
C CYS A 698 -4.60 -2.08 -43.67
N ASP A 699 -4.75 -3.34 -44.07
CA ASP A 699 -5.01 -4.47 -43.20
C ASP A 699 -3.66 -5.11 -42.81
N VAL A 700 -3.30 -5.05 -41.54
CA VAL A 700 -2.11 -5.70 -40.98
C VAL A 700 -2.56 -6.94 -40.23
N LEU A 701 -2.17 -8.12 -40.72
CA LEU A 701 -2.50 -9.41 -40.12
C LEU A 701 -1.34 -9.86 -39.24
N VAL A 702 -1.60 -10.02 -37.95
CA VAL A 702 -0.67 -10.59 -36.97
C VAL A 702 -1.18 -11.98 -36.60
N THR A 703 -0.50 -13.02 -37.05
CA THR A 703 -0.83 -14.40 -36.71
C THR A 703 0.05 -14.86 -35.55
N PHE A 704 -0.59 -15.21 -34.44
CA PHE A 704 0.06 -15.79 -33.27
C PHE A 704 -0.17 -17.30 -33.28
N ALA A 705 0.83 -18.07 -33.75
CA ALA A 705 0.71 -19.48 -34.07
C ALA A 705 -0.52 -19.81 -34.97
N ASN A 706 -1.69 -20.05 -34.35
CA ASN A 706 -2.94 -20.40 -35.05
C ASN A 706 -4.05 -19.35 -34.92
N THR A 707 -3.79 -18.21 -34.28
CA THR A 707 -4.79 -17.14 -34.09
C THR A 707 -4.39 -15.87 -34.82
N THR A 708 -5.15 -15.47 -35.84
CA THR A 708 -4.89 -14.22 -36.58
C THR A 708 -5.66 -13.04 -35.98
N ARG A 709 -4.96 -11.93 -35.80
CA ARG A 709 -5.48 -10.61 -35.43
C ARG A 709 -5.37 -9.69 -36.63
N ASN A 710 -6.47 -9.02 -36.99
CA ASN A 710 -6.46 -8.00 -38.01
C ASN A 710 -6.44 -6.61 -37.35
N LEU A 711 -5.37 -5.87 -37.61
CA LEU A 711 -5.23 -4.47 -37.30
C LEU A 711 -5.54 -3.65 -38.56
N LYS A 712 -6.60 -2.84 -38.50
CA LYS A 712 -6.98 -1.95 -39.61
C LYS A 712 -6.45 -0.55 -39.38
N VAL A 713 -5.76 -0.02 -40.39
CA VAL A 713 -5.15 1.31 -40.37
C VAL A 713 -5.66 2.12 -41.54
N GLN A 714 -6.07 3.37 -41.30
CA GLN A 714 -6.42 4.30 -42.40
C GLN A 714 -5.15 4.94 -42.96
N LEU A 715 -5.02 4.94 -44.28
CA LEU A 715 -3.88 5.56 -44.97
C LEU A 715 -4.05 7.08 -45.03
N GLU A 716 -2.95 7.80 -44.77
CA GLU A 716 -2.90 9.24 -45.03
C GLU A 716 -2.91 9.47 -46.55
N ARG A 717 -4.03 9.91 -47.10
CA ARG A 717 -4.13 10.23 -48.54
C ARG A 717 -3.28 11.46 -48.83
N LYS A 718 -2.33 11.34 -49.77
CA LYS A 718 -1.73 12.53 -50.39
C LYS A 718 -2.88 13.39 -50.92
N ALA A 719 -3.02 14.62 -50.42
CA ALA A 719 -3.78 15.65 -51.10
C ALA A 719 -3.20 15.75 -52.51
N ARG A 720 -3.86 15.14 -53.50
CA ARG A 720 -3.58 15.44 -54.89
C ARG A 720 -3.99 16.89 -55.08
N ASN A 721 -2.99 17.76 -55.21
CA ASN A 721 -3.15 19.03 -55.90
C ASN A 721 -3.62 18.71 -57.32
N GLU A 722 -4.92 18.55 -57.51
CA GLU A 722 -5.53 18.67 -58.82
C GLU A 722 -5.66 20.17 -59.11
N TYR A 723 -4.58 20.73 -59.65
CA TYR A 723 -4.72 21.82 -60.59
C TYR A 723 -5.32 21.24 -61.87
N VAL A 724 -6.59 21.54 -62.13
CA VAL A 724 -7.11 21.82 -63.48
C VAL A 724 -8.02 23.03 -63.39
#